data_AF-J2PUJ3-F1
#
_entry.id   AF-J2PUJ3-F1
#
_cell.length_a   1.000
_cell.length_b   1.000
_cell.length_c   1.000
_cell.angle_alpha   90.00
_cell.angle_beta   90.00
_cell.angle_gamma   90.00
#
_symmetry.space_group_name_H-M   'P 1'
#
loop_
_entity.id
_entity.type
_entity.pdbx_description
1 polymer ?
#
loop_
_entity_poly.entity_id
_entity_poly.type
_entity_poly.pdbx_seq_one_letter_code
_entity_poly.pdbx_strand_id
1 'polypeptide(L)'
;MATVGDQLTAPETGWKRYDNTYPSISYNGTWAKRTGYAGSYEFTDTYTSTAGDTATFYFVGTKIRIISFCWNNFTADAKITIDGVAHTFSERSTSNTPQVIVFEKMGLPEGKHRVELKLNSGTDYLGIDAIDIDDTGSIEFPIGFQLTAPAQGWKRYDDSDPSIKYFGTFVRESNVGFYGGASNYATSADFKIQFNFIGTKIRIIGNLYQNKFPNVPITIDGVTETFSQYGDLKFQALQYEKIGLENKMHTVEITVPSYAGSIGFDPNNMNVKNIQIDAIDIDDYGKTLHPDEVIDVKDLTVGKRIRFNYLAPAGAFGSISIGKEMLGLLPNAPATSANGDGYFIMYGTNHKGDKLLMADRNIQNISWDALNTAGIASGSGLPIKSLHTIPGLSGYSSAVCKVSASTEYDKASYHAWKAFDGSETTYWTSTAGTETTEEILKIEYSTPTRITSYFLYAIYSPKKWVFEASNDGTAWDILHNGNEVSSWHGLKKTFSFKNDKAYTQYRIRVSERYVWNGLYYVGFYTAQLFTSSDREITLRLPTGGVNASDKDNEWDKYITDDRIWNNVNHGSWTSTTDQSNSKARVIRGYNGLTNWTSGSTELTTPSRGFRPALLIESINNRFLVQDGTDVKTYTSSGWETVGTTPPTDDMFINKGMLDLSTCAPYLKDLIDKSNIKILVSKPKREPTIAHLTGIPVPRIVKMKNDISFLSTSKINSLTLSGTEKGVLRIAITTDSGTTWESKQKDGSWTTVDVTNPIDFKAKAMTIDDFNSIQNWDEKIGQSRNLRCAFYFEQSSSADETSLDSLTMDVDLLDSWDMAMPGVDYKYGYNRNTNLRVLLLSDGDYKINVGSGGSSGSTITEVDGGTF
;
A
#
# COMPACT_ATOMS: atom_id res chain seq x y z
N MET A 1 9.90 -25.56 25.93
CA MET A 1 9.52 -24.27 26.52
C MET A 1 10.09 -24.23 27.91
N ALA A 2 10.83 -23.17 28.21
CA ALA A 2 11.27 -22.89 29.57
C ALA A 2 10.06 -22.61 30.48
N THR A 3 10.19 -23.00 31.74
CA THR A 3 9.15 -22.86 32.78
C THR A 3 9.74 -22.13 34.00
N VAL A 4 8.88 -21.78 34.96
CA VAL A 4 9.33 -21.14 36.21
C VAL A 4 10.40 -21.98 36.89
N GLY A 5 11.56 -21.38 37.17
CA GLY A 5 12.76 -22.02 37.72
C GLY A 5 13.88 -22.28 36.70
N ASP A 6 13.57 -22.25 35.40
CA ASP A 6 14.58 -22.43 34.35
C ASP A 6 15.35 -21.13 34.08
N GLN A 7 16.64 -21.27 33.78
CA GLN A 7 17.45 -20.18 33.25
C GLN A 7 17.09 -19.92 31.78
N LEU A 8 16.77 -18.67 31.45
CA LEU A 8 16.35 -18.24 30.12
C LEU A 8 17.16 -17.01 29.69
N THR A 9 18.25 -17.23 28.97
CA THR A 9 19.19 -16.16 28.56
C THR A 9 18.75 -15.33 27.35
N ALA A 10 17.69 -15.75 26.66
CA ALA A 10 17.07 -15.02 25.55
C ALA A 10 15.57 -15.33 25.50
N PRO A 11 14.72 -14.39 25.04
CA PRO A 11 13.28 -14.65 24.90
C PRO A 11 13.02 -15.77 23.88
N GLU A 12 12.04 -16.63 24.16
CA GLU A 12 11.58 -17.68 23.24
C GLU A 12 10.72 -17.09 22.11
N THR A 13 10.51 -17.82 21.01
CA THR A 13 9.60 -17.40 19.93
C THR A 13 8.21 -17.06 20.47
N GLY A 14 7.64 -15.95 20.03
CA GLY A 14 6.37 -15.43 20.56
C GLY A 14 6.52 -14.59 21.82
N TRP A 15 7.76 -14.29 22.25
CA TRP A 15 8.05 -13.42 23.39
C TRP A 15 9.01 -12.29 23.03
N LYS A 16 8.87 -11.17 23.71
CA LYS A 16 9.78 -10.02 23.63
C LYS A 16 10.26 -9.62 25.02
N ARG A 17 11.57 -9.44 25.14
CA ARG A 17 12.25 -9.10 26.40
C ARG A 17 12.47 -7.60 26.53
N TYR A 18 12.21 -7.09 27.73
CA TYR A 18 12.47 -5.72 28.18
C TYR A 18 13.43 -5.76 29.37
N ASP A 19 14.48 -4.97 29.30
CA ASP A 19 15.47 -4.84 30.38
C ASP A 19 14.89 -4.17 31.64
N ASN A 20 15.46 -4.46 32.82
CA ASN A 20 15.07 -3.84 34.09
C ASN A 20 15.20 -2.30 34.10
N THR A 21 16.03 -1.74 33.22
CA THR A 21 16.22 -0.29 33.07
C THR A 21 15.22 0.36 32.10
N TYR A 22 14.28 -0.41 31.55
CA TYR A 22 13.29 0.13 30.62
C TYR A 22 12.52 1.30 31.27
N PRO A 23 12.47 2.50 30.66
CA PRO A 23 12.20 3.70 31.44
C PRO A 23 10.77 3.80 32.01
N SER A 24 9.81 3.04 31.49
CA SER A 24 8.44 2.99 32.05
C SER A 24 8.30 2.15 33.32
N ILE A 25 9.34 1.41 33.73
CA ILE A 25 9.35 0.67 34.99
C ILE A 25 9.66 1.65 36.14
N SER A 26 8.67 1.87 37.00
CA SER A 26 8.78 2.76 38.16
C SER A 26 9.15 1.97 39.41
N TYR A 27 10.33 2.24 39.95
CA TYR A 27 10.82 1.69 41.22
C TYR A 27 10.58 2.69 42.35
N ASN A 28 9.71 2.35 43.29
CA ASN A 28 9.33 3.19 44.43
C ASN A 28 9.91 2.60 45.71
N GLY A 29 10.72 3.39 46.41
CA GLY A 29 11.43 2.98 47.61
C GLY A 29 12.95 3.07 47.48
N THR A 30 13.66 2.16 48.12
CA THR A 30 15.13 2.14 48.26
C THR A 30 15.82 1.14 47.32
N TRP A 31 15.35 1.03 46.09
CA TRP A 31 15.93 0.12 45.09
C TRP A 31 17.34 0.55 44.68
N ALA A 32 18.26 -0.41 44.63
CA ALA A 32 19.61 -0.26 44.12
C ALA A 32 19.68 -0.76 42.66
N LYS A 33 20.39 -0.02 41.81
CA LYS A 33 20.69 -0.41 40.42
C LYS A 33 22.12 -0.92 40.32
N ARG A 34 22.30 -2.11 39.74
CA ARG A 34 23.60 -2.70 39.45
C ARG A 34 23.86 -2.68 37.95
N THR A 35 25.08 -2.33 37.56
CA THR A 35 25.51 -2.22 36.16
C THR A 35 26.82 -2.98 35.95
N GLY A 36 27.05 -3.47 34.73
CA GLY A 36 28.26 -4.19 34.34
C GLY A 36 28.34 -5.64 34.86
N TYR A 37 27.21 -6.22 35.30
CA TYR A 37 27.20 -7.58 35.82
C TYR A 37 26.93 -8.59 34.70
N ALA A 38 27.93 -9.41 34.35
CA ALA A 38 27.89 -10.33 33.21
C ALA A 38 26.74 -11.35 33.23
N GLY A 39 26.17 -11.65 34.41
CA GLY A 39 25.08 -12.60 34.53
C GLY A 39 23.70 -12.03 34.21
N SER A 40 23.51 -10.70 34.23
CA SER A 40 22.22 -10.06 33.96
C SER A 40 21.99 -9.85 32.47
N TYR A 41 20.74 -9.79 32.05
CA TYR A 41 20.38 -9.31 30.73
C TYR A 41 20.86 -7.85 30.57
N GLU A 42 21.44 -7.52 29.41
CA GLU A 42 22.08 -6.23 29.13
C GLU A 42 23.07 -5.71 30.20
N PHE A 43 23.58 -6.61 31.04
CA PHE A 43 24.51 -6.34 32.14
C PHE A 43 23.94 -5.47 33.27
N THR A 44 22.62 -5.40 33.42
CA THR A 44 21.93 -4.58 34.42
C THR A 44 20.91 -5.35 35.23
N ASP A 45 20.76 -5.00 36.52
CA ASP A 45 19.64 -5.48 37.35
C ASP A 45 19.28 -4.45 38.42
N THR A 46 18.05 -4.52 38.91
CA THR A 46 17.56 -3.64 39.98
C THR A 46 17.06 -4.49 41.14
N TYR A 47 17.49 -4.20 42.36
CA TYR A 47 17.09 -4.99 43.54
C TYR A 47 16.81 -4.12 44.78
N THR A 48 16.05 -4.65 45.72
CA THR A 48 15.79 -4.04 47.03
C THR A 48 15.86 -5.09 48.13
N SER A 49 16.10 -4.66 49.37
CA SER A 49 15.97 -5.48 50.60
C SER A 49 15.03 -4.86 51.63
N THR A 50 14.30 -3.80 51.23
CA THR A 50 13.39 -3.07 52.12
C THR A 50 11.95 -3.52 51.86
N ALA A 51 11.37 -4.23 52.84
CA ALA A 51 9.97 -4.62 52.78
C ALA A 51 9.06 -3.41 52.56
N GLY A 52 8.12 -3.52 51.62
CA GLY A 52 7.23 -2.43 51.23
C GLY A 52 7.62 -1.75 49.92
N ASP A 53 8.88 -1.84 49.49
CA ASP A 53 9.35 -1.31 48.20
C ASP A 53 8.61 -1.98 47.05
N THR A 54 8.27 -1.19 46.02
CA THR A 54 7.48 -1.66 44.86
C THR A 54 8.12 -1.31 43.53
N ALA A 55 7.91 -2.15 42.52
CA ALA A 55 8.16 -1.83 41.13
C ALA A 55 6.84 -1.91 40.34
N THR A 56 6.52 -0.90 39.54
CA THR A 56 5.23 -0.80 38.84
C THR A 56 5.42 -0.46 37.36
N PHE A 57 4.60 -1.08 36.51
CA PHE A 57 4.56 -0.80 35.08
C PHE A 57 3.21 -1.23 34.48
N TYR A 58 2.97 -0.83 33.23
CA TYR A 58 1.83 -1.31 32.44
C TYR A 58 2.35 -2.05 31.23
N PHE A 59 1.66 -3.11 30.81
CA PHE A 59 1.94 -3.75 29.54
C PHE A 59 0.65 -4.03 28.76
N VAL A 60 0.76 -4.19 27.45
CA VAL A 60 -0.31 -4.66 26.55
C VAL A 60 0.07 -6.03 26.03
N GLY A 61 -0.82 -7.01 26.18
CA GLY A 61 -0.64 -8.37 25.67
C GLY A 61 -1.53 -9.40 26.40
N THR A 62 -1.20 -10.67 26.28
CA THR A 62 -1.90 -11.82 26.89
C THR A 62 -1.07 -12.59 27.91
N LYS A 63 0.24 -12.31 28.01
CA LYS A 63 1.14 -13.08 28.88
C LYS A 63 2.35 -12.27 29.35
N ILE A 64 2.92 -12.67 30.49
CA ILE A 64 4.07 -12.03 31.09
C ILE A 64 4.97 -13.03 31.84
N ARG A 65 6.29 -12.81 31.79
CA ARG A 65 7.29 -13.43 32.66
C ARG A 65 8.10 -12.36 33.38
N ILE A 66 8.47 -12.64 34.63
CA ILE A 66 9.48 -11.89 35.35
C ILE A 66 10.75 -12.72 35.39
N ILE A 67 11.85 -12.14 34.92
CA ILE A 67 13.17 -12.72 34.91
C ILE A 67 14.00 -12.04 36.01
N SER A 68 14.66 -12.85 36.84
CA SER A 68 15.44 -12.36 37.96
C SER A 68 16.58 -13.30 38.32
N PHE A 69 17.24 -13.01 39.43
CA PHE A 69 18.26 -13.84 40.06
C PHE A 69 17.64 -14.78 41.07
N CYS A 70 18.15 -16.01 41.11
CA CYS A 70 17.86 -16.94 42.18
C CYS A 70 19.11 -17.16 43.05
N TRP A 71 19.00 -16.93 44.36
CA TRP A 71 20.03 -17.27 45.35
C TRP A 71 19.43 -17.42 46.76
N ASN A 72 20.24 -17.72 47.78
CA ASN A 72 19.76 -18.18 49.08
C ASN A 72 19.33 -17.02 49.99
N ASN A 73 19.80 -15.81 49.71
CA ASN A 73 19.47 -14.56 50.39
C ASN A 73 18.44 -13.71 49.63
N PHE A 74 17.77 -14.30 48.63
CA PHE A 74 16.64 -13.70 47.93
C PHE A 74 15.32 -14.18 48.53
N THR A 75 14.26 -13.40 48.34
CA THR A 75 12.95 -13.61 48.95
C THR A 75 12.29 -14.91 48.49
N ALA A 76 11.59 -15.57 49.42
CA ALA A 76 10.78 -16.74 49.12
C ALA A 76 9.30 -16.41 48.83
N ASP A 77 8.90 -15.16 49.04
CA ASP A 77 7.51 -14.74 49.18
C ASP A 77 7.21 -13.37 48.55
N ALA A 78 7.92 -13.00 47.48
CA ALA A 78 7.63 -11.78 46.73
C ALA A 78 6.17 -11.78 46.23
N LYS A 79 5.56 -10.58 46.17
CA LYS A 79 4.19 -10.42 45.65
C LYS A 79 4.22 -9.76 44.28
N ILE A 80 3.43 -10.31 43.37
CA ILE A 80 3.08 -9.65 42.10
C ILE A 80 1.56 -9.47 42.06
N THR A 81 1.10 -8.29 41.68
CA THR A 81 -0.32 -7.99 41.49
C THR A 81 -0.55 -7.59 40.04
N ILE A 82 -1.41 -8.31 39.32
CA ILE A 82 -1.80 -8.04 37.94
C ILE A 82 -3.29 -7.70 37.94
N ASP A 83 -3.65 -6.48 37.54
CA ASP A 83 -5.03 -5.97 37.53
C ASP A 83 -5.79 -6.17 38.85
N GLY A 84 -5.09 -5.94 39.96
CA GLY A 84 -5.63 -6.12 41.31
C GLY A 84 -5.66 -7.57 41.80
N VAL A 85 -5.36 -8.55 40.96
CA VAL A 85 -5.24 -9.97 41.35
C VAL A 85 -3.82 -10.25 41.83
N ALA A 86 -3.69 -10.65 43.10
CA ALA A 86 -2.41 -10.92 43.73
C ALA A 86 -1.96 -12.38 43.53
N HIS A 87 -0.67 -12.54 43.26
CA HIS A 87 0.07 -13.81 43.23
C HIS A 87 1.36 -13.66 44.04
N THR A 88 1.99 -14.79 44.34
CA THR A 88 3.31 -14.84 45.00
C THR A 88 4.30 -15.61 44.16
N PHE A 89 5.58 -15.28 44.28
CA PHE A 89 6.66 -15.97 43.62
C PHE A 89 7.91 -15.98 44.50
N SER A 90 8.87 -16.84 44.15
CA SER A 90 10.09 -17.03 44.91
C SER A 90 11.31 -16.82 44.00
N GLU A 91 12.29 -16.13 44.56
CA GLU A 91 13.64 -15.97 43.99
C GLU A 91 14.67 -16.77 44.82
N ARG A 92 14.18 -17.62 45.73
CA ARG A 92 15.03 -18.37 46.66
C ARG A 92 15.53 -19.66 46.00
N SER A 93 16.85 -19.83 45.98
CA SER A 93 17.50 -21.06 45.52
C SER A 93 18.78 -21.36 46.31
N THR A 94 19.15 -22.64 46.38
CA THR A 94 20.46 -23.06 46.93
C THR A 94 21.62 -22.74 45.99
N SER A 95 21.34 -22.57 44.70
CA SER A 95 22.30 -22.23 43.66
C SER A 95 22.16 -20.76 43.27
N ASN A 96 23.29 -20.09 43.06
CA ASN A 96 23.29 -18.74 42.49
C ASN A 96 23.14 -18.85 40.97
N THR A 97 21.95 -18.55 40.46
CA THR A 97 21.61 -18.69 39.05
C THR A 97 20.97 -17.40 38.54
N PRO A 98 21.59 -16.71 37.57
CA PRO A 98 21.03 -15.49 36.98
C PRO A 98 20.04 -15.79 35.85
N GLN A 99 19.28 -14.79 35.40
CA GLN A 99 18.33 -14.87 34.28
C GLN A 99 17.35 -16.04 34.41
N VAL A 100 16.75 -16.23 35.59
CA VAL A 100 15.78 -17.29 35.87
C VAL A 100 14.36 -16.76 35.71
N ILE A 101 13.47 -17.55 35.12
CA ILE A 101 12.03 -17.25 35.12
C ILE A 101 11.51 -17.45 36.55
N VAL A 102 11.27 -16.36 37.27
CA VAL A 102 10.80 -16.43 38.68
C VAL A 102 9.28 -16.35 38.78
N PHE A 103 8.62 -15.80 37.76
CA PHE A 103 7.17 -15.78 37.65
C PHE A 103 6.72 -15.87 36.20
N GLU A 104 5.61 -16.55 35.95
CA GLU A 104 4.94 -16.62 34.65
C GLU A 104 3.42 -16.53 34.82
N LYS A 105 2.78 -15.74 33.97
CA LYS A 105 1.33 -15.69 33.82
C LYS A 105 0.95 -15.72 32.34
N MET A 106 0.14 -16.69 31.98
CA MET A 106 -0.40 -16.89 30.63
C MET A 106 -1.92 -16.64 30.62
N GLY A 107 -2.47 -16.41 29.42
CA GLY A 107 -3.91 -16.40 29.18
C GLY A 107 -4.65 -15.22 29.82
N LEU A 108 -3.97 -14.08 29.94
CA LEU A 108 -4.62 -12.82 30.27
C LEU A 108 -5.46 -12.37 29.06
N PRO A 109 -6.60 -11.68 29.28
CA PRO A 109 -7.35 -11.08 28.19
C PRO A 109 -6.48 -10.09 27.42
N GLU A 110 -6.47 -10.14 26.09
CA GLU A 110 -5.72 -9.17 25.27
C GLU A 110 -6.13 -7.74 25.66
N GLY A 111 -5.17 -6.96 26.15
CA GLY A 111 -5.42 -5.60 26.60
C GLY A 111 -4.33 -5.06 27.50
N LYS A 112 -4.60 -3.88 28.08
CA LYS A 112 -3.68 -3.20 28.99
C LYS A 112 -3.81 -3.74 30.40
N HIS A 113 -2.70 -4.17 30.97
CA HIS A 113 -2.57 -4.71 32.32
C HIS A 113 -1.68 -3.84 33.19
N ARG A 114 -2.05 -3.66 34.47
CA ARG A 114 -1.20 -3.01 35.48
C ARG A 114 -0.49 -4.07 36.31
N VAL A 115 0.84 -3.97 36.39
CA VAL A 115 1.68 -4.86 37.20
C VAL A 115 2.30 -4.09 38.36
N GLU A 116 2.26 -4.70 39.54
CA GLU A 116 2.95 -4.23 40.74
C GLU A 116 3.68 -5.38 41.41
N LEU A 117 5.00 -5.28 41.45
CA LEU A 117 5.90 -6.16 42.20
C LEU A 117 6.20 -5.53 43.55
N LYS A 118 6.24 -6.34 44.61
CA LYS A 118 6.46 -5.86 45.97
C LYS A 118 7.27 -6.86 46.78
N LEU A 119 8.26 -6.37 47.52
CA LEU A 119 8.89 -7.15 48.59
C LEU A 119 7.93 -7.20 49.78
N ASN A 120 7.35 -8.37 50.06
CA ASN A 120 6.28 -8.54 51.04
C ASN A 120 6.75 -8.30 52.48
N SER A 121 7.77 -9.04 52.92
CA SER A 121 8.27 -9.01 54.30
C SER A 121 9.74 -9.43 54.38
N GLY A 122 10.42 -9.11 55.48
CA GLY A 122 11.81 -9.52 55.72
C GLY A 122 12.87 -8.55 55.17
N THR A 123 14.12 -9.02 55.18
CA THR A 123 15.32 -8.28 54.73
C THR A 123 16.03 -8.98 53.57
N ASP A 124 15.39 -10.00 52.98
CA ASP A 124 15.91 -10.71 51.82
C ASP A 124 15.78 -9.86 50.56
N TYR A 125 16.59 -10.16 49.55
CA TYR A 125 16.58 -9.40 48.31
C TYR A 125 15.41 -9.77 47.40
N LEU A 126 14.78 -8.76 46.80
CA LEU A 126 13.92 -8.88 45.63
C LEU A 126 14.65 -8.24 44.45
N GLY A 127 14.85 -9.00 43.37
CA GLY A 127 15.50 -8.55 42.14
C GLY A 127 14.54 -8.43 40.95
N ILE A 128 14.94 -7.66 39.94
CA ILE A 128 14.37 -7.67 38.59
C ILE A 128 15.53 -7.52 37.62
N ASP A 129 15.65 -8.49 36.71
CA ASP A 129 16.63 -8.53 35.64
C ASP A 129 15.97 -8.16 34.29
N ALA A 130 14.86 -8.82 33.95
CA ALA A 130 14.11 -8.50 32.74
C ALA A 130 12.63 -8.90 32.84
N ILE A 131 11.84 -8.47 31.86
CA ILE A 131 10.42 -8.79 31.72
C ILE A 131 10.19 -9.32 30.30
N ASP A 132 9.58 -10.49 30.15
CA ASP A 132 9.10 -10.95 28.83
C ASP A 132 7.58 -10.76 28.74
N ILE A 133 7.09 -10.28 27.59
CA ILE A 133 5.66 -10.21 27.23
C ILE A 133 5.47 -10.78 25.82
N ASP A 134 4.25 -10.76 25.29
CA ASP A 134 3.97 -11.09 23.87
C ASP A 134 4.92 -10.34 22.92
N ASP A 135 5.36 -11.00 21.86
CA ASP A 135 6.22 -10.37 20.84
C ASP A 135 5.55 -9.21 20.11
N THR A 136 4.21 -9.23 20.04
CA THR A 136 3.37 -8.14 19.54
C THR A 136 3.01 -7.09 20.60
N GLY A 137 3.35 -7.32 21.87
CA GLY A 137 3.01 -6.45 23.00
C GLY A 137 3.98 -5.29 23.24
N SER A 138 3.65 -4.45 24.23
CA SER A 138 4.45 -3.30 24.65
C SER A 138 4.34 -3.01 26.15
N ILE A 139 5.44 -2.56 26.77
CA ILE A 139 5.39 -1.91 28.09
C ILE A 139 5.14 -0.41 27.88
N GLU A 140 4.04 0.11 28.44
CA GLU A 140 3.51 1.45 28.16
C GLU A 140 4.04 2.54 29.10
N PHE A 141 4.17 3.76 28.57
CA PHE A 141 4.51 4.95 29.35
C PHE A 141 3.24 5.63 29.88
N PRO A 142 3.17 6.01 31.17
CA PRO A 142 2.06 6.82 31.65
C PRO A 142 2.11 8.24 31.07
N ILE A 143 0.94 8.85 30.84
CA ILE A 143 0.83 10.27 30.49
C ILE A 143 1.52 11.11 31.59
N GLY A 144 2.31 12.10 31.17
CA GLY A 144 3.14 12.95 32.01
C GLY A 144 4.54 12.39 32.33
N PHE A 145 4.89 11.21 31.80
CA PHE A 145 6.25 10.67 31.89
C PHE A 145 7.22 11.49 31.04
N GLN A 146 8.44 11.73 31.53
CA GLN A 146 9.48 12.44 30.76
C GLN A 146 10.16 11.45 29.81
N LEU A 147 9.86 11.57 28.52
CA LEU A 147 10.34 10.68 27.47
C LEU A 147 11.41 11.40 26.63
N THR A 148 12.67 11.35 27.06
CA THR A 148 13.80 12.09 26.44
C THR A 148 14.29 11.54 25.10
N ALA A 149 13.84 10.33 24.72
CA ALA A 149 14.08 9.71 23.43
C ALA A 149 12.84 8.91 23.00
N PRO A 150 12.59 8.73 21.69
CA PRO A 150 11.50 7.86 21.25
C PRO A 150 11.70 6.44 21.77
N ALA A 151 10.62 5.80 22.18
CA ALA A 151 10.65 4.39 22.59
C ALA A 151 10.90 3.48 21.37
N GLN A 152 11.29 2.23 21.61
CA GLN A 152 11.48 1.25 20.54
C GLN A 152 10.22 1.11 19.67
N GLY A 153 10.38 1.12 18.34
CA GLY A 153 9.27 1.06 17.39
C GLY A 153 8.55 2.40 17.20
N TRP A 154 9.13 3.50 17.68
CA TRP A 154 8.68 4.87 17.46
C TRP A 154 9.80 5.72 16.85
N LYS A 155 9.42 6.71 16.05
CA LYS A 155 10.31 7.73 15.49
C LYS A 155 9.84 9.12 15.94
N ARG A 156 10.78 9.91 16.44
CA ARG A 156 10.54 11.28 16.90
C ARG A 156 10.79 12.31 15.81
N TYR A 157 9.87 13.25 15.68
CA TYR A 157 9.94 14.44 14.85
C TYR A 157 9.95 15.67 15.75
N ASP A 158 10.95 16.51 15.57
CA ASP A 158 11.10 17.79 16.28
C ASP A 158 9.98 18.77 15.91
N ASP A 159 9.62 19.68 16.81
CA ASP A 159 8.60 20.70 16.55
C ASP A 159 8.94 21.61 15.35
N SER A 160 10.23 21.70 14.98
CA SER A 160 10.70 22.43 13.81
C SER A 160 10.65 21.66 12.49
N ASP A 161 10.15 20.41 12.50
CA ASP A 161 10.00 19.63 11.26
C ASP A 161 9.13 20.40 10.24
N PRO A 162 9.59 20.59 8.98
CA PRO A 162 8.86 21.35 7.98
C PRO A 162 7.49 20.80 7.57
N SER A 163 7.15 19.56 7.94
CA SER A 163 5.80 19.01 7.77
C SER A 163 4.79 19.61 8.75
N ILE A 164 5.24 20.08 9.91
CA ILE A 164 4.41 20.69 10.94
C ILE A 164 4.14 22.15 10.57
N LYS A 165 2.85 22.54 10.57
CA LYS A 165 2.42 23.88 10.21
C LYS A 165 1.75 24.58 11.38
N TYR A 166 2.25 25.77 11.64
CA TYR A 166 1.79 26.68 12.69
C TYR A 166 1.07 27.85 12.01
N PHE A 167 -0.21 28.04 12.33
CA PHE A 167 -1.01 29.20 11.90
C PHE A 167 -1.32 30.06 13.13
N GLY A 168 -1.32 31.38 12.98
CA GLY A 168 -1.33 32.33 14.09
C GLY A 168 0.08 32.80 14.45
N THR A 169 0.24 33.44 15.60
CA THR A 169 1.52 33.98 16.07
C THR A 169 2.16 33.01 17.07
N PHE A 170 3.43 32.68 16.82
CA PHE A 170 4.24 31.83 17.68
C PHE A 170 5.55 32.53 18.04
N VAL A 171 6.07 32.20 19.22
CA VAL A 171 7.41 32.59 19.65
C VAL A 171 8.24 31.33 19.84
N ARG A 172 9.45 31.33 19.27
CA ARG A 172 10.45 30.27 19.46
C ARG A 172 11.16 30.50 20.80
N GLU A 173 11.06 29.54 21.71
CA GLU A 173 11.77 29.52 22.98
C GLU A 173 12.98 28.60 22.88
N SER A 174 14.17 29.09 23.24
CA SER A 174 15.38 28.27 23.30
C SER A 174 15.63 27.79 24.73
N ASN A 175 15.61 26.47 24.94
CA ASN A 175 15.93 25.85 26.22
C ASN A 175 16.41 24.40 25.99
N VAL A 176 17.55 24.05 26.57
CA VAL A 176 18.16 22.71 26.44
C VAL A 176 17.29 21.57 26.99
N GLY A 177 16.26 21.89 27.78
CA GLY A 177 15.27 20.90 28.23
C GLY A 177 14.37 20.37 27.12
N PHE A 178 14.13 21.16 26.07
CA PHE A 178 13.33 20.76 24.90
C PHE A 178 14.09 19.78 24.01
N TYR A 179 13.34 18.95 23.30
CA TYR A 179 13.91 18.20 22.17
C TYR A 179 14.41 19.21 21.12
N GLY A 180 15.57 18.94 20.51
CA GLY A 180 16.21 19.91 19.62
C GLY A 180 16.69 21.22 20.27
N GLY A 181 16.49 21.41 21.58
CA GLY A 181 16.91 22.57 22.35
C GLY A 181 16.03 23.83 22.20
N ALA A 182 14.87 23.72 21.54
CA ALA A 182 13.92 24.82 21.41
C ALA A 182 12.50 24.30 21.14
N SER A 183 11.48 25.11 21.38
CA SER A 183 10.12 24.81 20.93
C SER A 183 9.30 26.07 20.63
N ASN A 184 8.18 25.92 19.93
CA ASN A 184 7.27 27.03 19.61
C ASN A 184 6.04 27.05 20.53
N TYR A 185 5.79 28.20 21.19
CA TYR A 185 4.55 28.42 21.94
C TYR A 185 3.66 29.48 21.29
N ALA A 186 2.35 29.23 21.32
CA ALA A 186 1.35 30.12 20.74
C ALA A 186 1.12 31.38 21.56
N THR A 187 0.95 32.52 20.89
CA THR A 187 0.65 33.83 21.52
C THR A 187 -0.62 34.50 20.97
N SER A 188 -1.37 33.84 20.09
CA SER A 188 -2.62 34.36 19.54
C SER A 188 -3.78 33.37 19.65
N ALA A 189 -5.01 33.90 19.64
CA ALA A 189 -6.25 33.12 19.80
C ALA A 189 -6.73 32.43 18.51
N ASP A 190 -6.15 32.77 17.37
CA ASP A 190 -6.35 32.10 16.09
C ASP A 190 -5.31 30.98 15.85
N PHE A 191 -4.53 30.59 16.88
CA PHE A 191 -3.47 29.61 16.67
C PHE A 191 -4.02 28.25 16.27
N LYS A 192 -3.28 27.59 15.38
CA LYS A 192 -3.56 26.22 14.94
C LYS A 192 -2.26 25.50 14.60
N ILE A 193 -2.15 24.24 14.98
CA ILE A 193 -1.07 23.36 14.53
C ILE A 193 -1.69 22.27 13.66
N GLN A 194 -1.18 22.09 12.44
CA GLN A 194 -1.63 21.03 11.54
C GLN A 194 -0.44 20.28 10.94
N PHE A 195 -0.62 18.98 10.80
CA PHE A 195 0.25 18.08 10.05
C PHE A 195 -0.55 16.83 9.70
N ASN A 196 -0.04 16.07 8.74
CA ASN A 196 -0.54 14.73 8.48
C ASN A 196 0.52 13.71 8.87
N PHE A 197 0.16 12.45 9.10
CA PHE A 197 1.13 11.36 9.23
C PHE A 197 0.61 10.08 8.59
N ILE A 198 1.51 9.18 8.20
CA ILE A 198 1.17 7.79 7.85
C ILE A 198 1.73 6.90 8.93
N GLY A 199 0.85 6.08 9.53
CA GLY A 199 1.20 5.18 10.62
C GLY A 199 -0.03 4.62 11.31
N THR A 200 0.18 3.89 12.40
CA THR A 200 -0.84 3.27 13.25
C THR A 200 -0.93 3.89 14.64
N LYS A 201 0.00 4.80 14.98
CA LYS A 201 0.08 5.40 16.31
C LYS A 201 0.76 6.77 16.30
N ILE A 202 0.42 7.60 17.27
CA ILE A 202 0.96 8.95 17.46
C ILE A 202 1.07 9.32 18.95
N ARG A 203 2.12 10.06 19.31
CA ARG A 203 2.26 10.74 20.60
C ARG A 203 2.55 12.22 20.40
N ILE A 204 2.05 13.04 21.33
CA ILE A 204 2.45 14.44 21.46
C ILE A 204 3.36 14.57 22.67
N ILE A 205 4.55 15.12 22.42
CA ILE A 205 5.57 15.40 23.44
C ILE A 205 5.65 16.92 23.61
N GLY A 206 5.68 17.38 24.87
CA GLY A 206 5.69 18.81 25.19
C GLY A 206 6.16 19.07 26.61
N ASN A 207 6.13 20.33 27.06
CA ASN A 207 6.36 20.65 28.46
C ASN A 207 5.05 20.67 29.26
N LEU A 208 5.08 20.10 30.47
CA LEU A 208 4.07 20.37 31.48
C LEU A 208 4.44 21.65 32.23
N TYR A 209 3.47 22.54 32.46
CA TYR A 209 3.65 23.68 33.36
C TYR A 209 2.30 24.22 33.86
N GLN A 210 2.30 24.96 34.97
CA GLN A 210 1.08 25.41 35.64
C GLN A 210 0.30 26.48 34.84
N ASN A 211 0.95 27.20 33.91
CA ASN A 211 0.27 28.16 33.03
C ASN A 211 -0.27 27.52 31.73
N LYS A 212 -0.28 26.20 31.63
CA LYS A 212 -0.75 25.49 30.43
C LYS A 212 -2.23 25.11 30.53
N PHE A 213 -2.78 24.66 29.42
CA PHE A 213 -4.18 24.22 29.36
C PHE A 213 -4.31 22.74 29.78
N PRO A 214 -5.30 22.41 30.63
CA PRO A 214 -5.56 21.03 31.03
C PRO A 214 -6.34 20.22 29.98
N ASN A 215 -7.03 20.87 29.05
CA ASN A 215 -7.80 20.21 27.99
C ASN A 215 -7.54 20.89 26.65
N VAL A 216 -6.45 20.52 26.00
CA VAL A 216 -6.08 20.94 24.64
C VAL A 216 -6.76 20.03 23.61
N PRO A 217 -7.63 20.55 22.73
CA PRO A 217 -8.22 19.77 21.66
C PRO A 217 -7.18 19.25 20.65
N ILE A 218 -7.27 17.97 20.33
CA ILE A 218 -6.57 17.32 19.22
C ILE A 218 -7.61 16.57 18.37
N THR A 219 -7.64 16.86 17.08
CA THR A 219 -8.54 16.21 16.12
C THR A 219 -7.74 15.34 15.19
N ILE A 220 -8.05 14.03 15.16
CA ILE A 220 -7.43 13.05 14.26
C ILE A 220 -8.54 12.49 13.39
N ASP A 221 -8.42 12.65 12.07
CA ASP A 221 -9.41 12.21 11.07
C ASP A 221 -10.85 12.68 11.37
N GLY A 222 -10.99 13.91 11.87
CA GLY A 222 -12.27 14.49 12.24
C GLY A 222 -12.81 14.07 13.61
N VAL A 223 -12.14 13.17 14.32
CA VAL A 223 -12.47 12.79 15.70
C VAL A 223 -11.67 13.62 16.69
N THR A 224 -12.35 14.38 17.55
CA THR A 224 -11.71 15.25 18.55
C THR A 224 -11.61 14.57 19.90
N GLU A 225 -10.39 14.59 20.45
CA GLU A 225 -10.04 14.22 21.82
C GLU A 225 -9.36 15.41 22.52
N THR A 226 -8.99 15.25 23.79
CA THR A 226 -8.26 16.30 24.52
C THR A 226 -7.09 15.72 25.30
N PHE A 227 -6.03 16.51 25.45
CA PHE A 227 -4.90 16.18 26.31
C PHE A 227 -4.51 17.34 27.24
N SER A 228 -3.78 17.03 28.32
CA SER A 228 -3.35 18.04 29.28
C SER A 228 -1.90 18.43 29.06
N GLN A 229 -1.64 19.73 29.10
CA GLN A 229 -0.30 20.30 29.25
C GLN A 229 -0.08 20.90 30.64
N TYR A 230 -1.11 20.88 31.51
CA TYR A 230 -1.05 21.42 32.87
C TYR A 230 -0.37 20.44 33.82
N GLY A 231 0.59 20.93 34.61
CA GLY A 231 1.27 20.16 35.66
C GLY A 231 2.50 20.88 36.21
N ASP A 232 3.29 20.19 37.02
CA ASP A 232 4.61 20.68 37.45
C ASP A 232 5.58 20.71 36.26
N LEU A 233 6.56 21.62 36.31
CA LEU A 233 7.49 21.83 35.21
C LEU A 233 8.20 20.52 34.85
N LYS A 234 7.96 20.04 33.64
CA LYS A 234 8.61 18.84 33.10
C LYS A 234 8.72 18.95 31.60
N PHE A 235 9.94 19.00 31.08
CA PHE A 235 10.20 19.01 29.65
C PHE A 235 10.10 17.62 29.04
N GLN A 236 9.84 17.54 27.74
CA GLN A 236 9.72 16.27 26.98
C GLN A 236 8.75 15.28 27.64
N ALA A 237 7.65 15.78 28.21
CA ALA A 237 6.61 14.97 28.79
C ALA A 237 5.72 14.36 27.71
N LEU A 238 5.36 13.08 27.85
CA LEU A 238 4.34 12.41 27.05
C LEU A 238 2.97 12.99 27.42
N GLN A 239 2.41 13.85 26.58
CA GLN A 239 1.16 14.56 26.88
C GLN A 239 -0.07 13.84 26.32
N TYR A 240 0.08 13.19 25.17
CA TYR A 240 -0.99 12.47 24.48
C TYR A 240 -0.43 11.23 23.80
N GLU A 241 -1.25 10.19 23.70
CA GLU A 241 -0.97 8.98 22.95
C GLU A 241 -2.25 8.44 22.32
N LYS A 242 -2.15 8.05 21.05
CA LYS A 242 -3.17 7.29 20.34
C LYS A 242 -2.51 6.13 19.62
N ILE A 243 -3.04 4.93 19.82
CA ILE A 243 -2.60 3.69 19.18
C ILE A 243 -3.78 3.01 18.47
N GLY A 244 -3.49 2.00 17.64
CA GLY A 244 -4.52 1.19 16.99
C GLY A 244 -5.24 1.90 15.84
N LEU A 245 -4.60 2.91 15.23
CA LEU A 245 -5.08 3.54 14.01
C LEU A 245 -4.80 2.63 12.80
N GLU A 246 -5.62 2.72 11.77
CA GLU A 246 -5.37 2.05 10.49
C GLU A 246 -4.07 2.57 9.87
N ASN A 247 -3.25 1.72 9.24
CA ASN A 247 -2.02 2.20 8.58
C ASN A 247 -2.35 2.96 7.28
N LYS A 248 -2.76 4.22 7.41
CA LYS A 248 -3.12 5.14 6.32
C LYS A 248 -2.63 6.55 6.63
N MET A 249 -2.89 7.48 5.72
CA MET A 249 -2.68 8.89 6.00
C MET A 249 -3.77 9.38 6.98
N HIS A 250 -3.32 9.96 8.08
CA HIS A 250 -4.14 10.63 9.09
C HIS A 250 -3.92 12.14 9.04
N THR A 251 -4.99 12.90 9.24
CA THR A 251 -4.92 14.36 9.40
C THR A 251 -4.98 14.73 10.87
N VAL A 252 -4.04 15.55 11.34
CA VAL A 252 -3.98 15.99 12.73
C VAL A 252 -4.11 17.50 12.84
N GLU A 253 -4.94 17.94 13.77
CA GLU A 253 -5.18 19.35 14.06
C GLU A 253 -5.23 19.57 15.57
N ILE A 254 -4.38 20.48 16.08
CA ILE A 254 -4.37 20.92 17.47
C ILE A 254 -4.78 22.39 17.51
N THR A 255 -5.80 22.71 18.30
CA THR A 255 -6.44 24.04 18.33
C THR A 255 -6.52 24.60 19.74
N VAL A 256 -6.88 25.89 19.81
CA VAL A 256 -7.22 26.57 21.06
C VAL A 256 -8.45 25.92 21.71
N PRO A 257 -8.43 25.64 23.03
CA PRO A 257 -9.63 25.23 23.75
C PRO A 257 -10.71 26.31 23.70
N SER A 258 -11.97 25.94 23.48
CA SER A 258 -13.09 26.90 23.35
C SER A 258 -13.29 27.81 24.58
N TYR A 259 -12.80 27.39 25.74
CA TYR A 259 -12.85 28.14 27.00
C TYR A 259 -11.61 29.01 27.25
N ALA A 260 -10.70 29.11 26.27
CA ALA A 260 -9.46 29.88 26.45
C ALA A 260 -9.77 31.36 26.73
N GLY A 261 -9.18 31.87 27.81
CA GLY A 261 -9.13 33.30 28.12
C GLY A 261 -7.98 33.97 27.38
N SER A 262 -7.11 34.65 28.13
CA SER A 262 -5.90 35.27 27.57
C SER A 262 -4.89 34.22 27.11
N ILE A 263 -4.46 34.31 25.86
CA ILE A 263 -3.44 33.44 25.25
C ILE A 263 -2.13 34.21 25.14
N GLY A 264 -1.02 33.61 25.57
CA GLY A 264 0.30 34.22 25.52
C GLY A 264 1.27 33.68 26.57
N PHE A 265 2.29 34.46 26.88
CA PHE A 265 3.22 34.19 27.97
C PHE A 265 3.40 35.45 28.80
N ASP A 266 3.05 35.36 30.09
CA ASP A 266 3.33 36.39 31.09
C ASP A 266 3.92 35.72 32.34
N PRO A 267 5.21 35.94 32.65
CA PRO A 267 5.86 35.31 33.80
C PRO A 267 5.29 35.80 35.14
N ASN A 268 4.57 36.93 35.17
CA ASN A 268 3.96 37.49 36.37
C ASN A 268 2.46 37.17 36.49
N ASN A 269 1.86 36.52 35.50
CA ASN A 269 0.44 36.22 35.47
C ASN A 269 0.16 34.81 34.93
N MET A 270 -0.01 33.85 35.86
CA MET A 270 -0.30 32.45 35.57
C MET A 270 -1.65 32.20 34.88
N ASN A 271 -2.52 33.22 34.77
CA ASN A 271 -3.77 33.13 34.02
C ASN A 271 -3.57 33.34 32.51
N VAL A 272 -2.42 33.87 32.08
CA VAL A 272 -2.06 33.94 30.66
C VAL A 272 -1.48 32.60 30.26
N LYS A 273 -2.21 31.87 29.41
CA LYS A 273 -1.88 30.48 29.07
C LYS A 273 -1.40 30.37 27.64
N ASN A 274 -0.56 29.37 27.35
CA ASN A 274 -0.18 29.04 25.98
C ASN A 274 -0.21 27.53 25.74
N ILE A 275 -0.12 27.18 24.46
CA ILE A 275 0.03 25.81 23.96
C ILE A 275 1.39 25.73 23.29
N GLN A 276 2.12 24.66 23.60
CA GLN A 276 3.50 24.45 23.17
C GLN A 276 3.71 22.97 22.93
N ILE A 277 4.10 22.59 21.71
CA ILE A 277 4.52 21.22 21.42
C ILE A 277 6.04 21.22 21.21
N ASP A 278 6.67 20.12 21.59
CA ASP A 278 8.13 19.95 21.58
C ASP A 278 8.54 18.90 20.54
N ALA A 279 7.76 17.81 20.45
CA ALA A 279 7.97 16.79 19.43
C ALA A 279 6.73 15.94 19.20
N ILE A 280 6.76 15.14 18.13
CA ILE A 280 5.75 14.15 17.79
C ILE A 280 6.45 12.80 17.64
N ASP A 281 5.93 11.75 18.27
CA ASP A 281 6.35 10.37 17.94
C ASP A 281 5.28 9.69 17.09
N ILE A 282 5.69 8.99 16.04
CA ILE A 282 4.84 8.09 15.25
C ILE A 282 5.55 6.74 15.08
N ASP A 283 4.98 5.79 14.33
CA ASP A 283 5.67 4.55 13.96
C ASP A 283 7.08 4.80 13.42
N ASP A 284 8.00 3.88 13.68
CA ASP A 284 9.39 3.96 13.21
C ASP A 284 9.51 3.94 11.68
N TYR A 285 8.62 3.23 11.01
CA TYR A 285 8.44 3.25 9.55
C TYR A 285 7.52 4.38 9.07
N GLY A 286 6.88 5.10 10.00
CA GLY A 286 5.94 6.17 9.71
C GLY A 286 6.61 7.43 9.16
N LYS A 287 5.78 8.31 8.61
CA LYS A 287 6.19 9.61 8.06
C LYS A 287 5.20 10.71 8.42
N THR A 288 5.70 11.87 8.84
CA THR A 288 4.92 13.11 8.87
C THR A 288 4.90 13.80 7.49
N LEU A 289 3.77 14.40 7.14
CA LEU A 289 3.56 15.06 5.85
C LEU A 289 3.00 16.46 6.06
N HIS A 290 3.30 17.34 5.11
CA HIS A 290 2.66 18.65 5.08
C HIS A 290 1.12 18.48 4.99
N PRO A 291 0.29 19.33 5.62
CA PRO A 291 -1.19 19.22 5.57
C PRO A 291 -1.77 19.15 4.14
N ASP A 292 -1.10 19.85 3.22
CA ASP A 292 -1.42 19.87 1.79
C ASP A 292 -0.67 18.85 0.92
N GLU A 293 0.19 18.01 1.49
CA GLU A 293 0.89 16.97 0.74
C GLU A 293 -0.03 15.80 0.43
N VAL A 294 -0.05 15.40 -0.84
CA VAL A 294 -0.69 14.19 -1.34
C VAL A 294 0.37 13.21 -1.83
N ILE A 295 0.06 11.92 -1.75
CA ILE A 295 0.95 10.83 -2.18
C ILE A 295 0.70 10.37 -3.62
N ASP A 296 -0.52 10.58 -4.12
CA ASP A 296 -0.97 10.17 -5.45
C ASP A 296 -1.31 11.41 -6.28
N VAL A 297 -0.87 11.41 -7.54
CA VAL A 297 -1.10 12.50 -8.48
C VAL A 297 -2.59 12.75 -8.73
N LYS A 298 -3.45 11.75 -8.53
CA LYS A 298 -4.90 11.90 -8.70
C LYS A 298 -5.51 12.87 -7.68
N ASP A 299 -4.96 12.90 -6.46
CA ASP A 299 -5.48 13.68 -5.33
C ASP A 299 -5.01 15.14 -5.35
N LEU A 300 -4.16 15.50 -6.32
CA LEU A 300 -3.71 16.88 -6.54
C LEU A 300 -4.89 17.77 -6.96
N THR A 301 -5.14 18.80 -6.17
CA THR A 301 -5.99 19.95 -6.49
C THR A 301 -5.20 21.25 -6.24
N VAL A 302 -5.70 22.40 -6.71
CA VAL A 302 -5.00 23.69 -6.55
C VAL A 302 -4.67 23.94 -5.07
N GLY A 303 -3.42 24.26 -4.77
CA GLY A 303 -2.89 24.44 -3.42
C GLY A 303 -2.32 23.16 -2.79
N LYS A 304 -2.79 21.98 -3.20
CA LYS A 304 -2.17 20.70 -2.82
C LYS A 304 -0.81 20.55 -3.48
N ARG A 305 0.04 19.75 -2.84
CA ARG A 305 1.43 19.55 -3.24
C ARG A 305 1.80 18.08 -3.25
N ILE A 306 2.77 17.71 -4.07
CA ILE A 306 3.31 16.35 -4.12
C ILE A 306 4.82 16.40 -3.95
N ARG A 307 5.36 15.46 -3.17
CA ARG A 307 6.80 15.32 -2.95
C ARG A 307 7.49 14.95 -4.27
N PHE A 308 8.68 15.50 -4.50
CA PHE A 308 9.60 15.00 -5.51
C PHE A 308 10.99 14.83 -4.88
N ASN A 309 11.82 13.94 -5.41
CA ASN A 309 13.27 13.95 -5.19
C ASN A 309 13.96 14.37 -6.48
N TYR A 310 15.03 15.16 -6.39
CA TYR A 310 15.87 15.53 -7.52
C TYR A 310 17.31 15.14 -7.25
N LEU A 311 17.91 14.43 -8.20
CA LEU A 311 19.27 13.91 -8.14
C LEU A 311 20.05 14.36 -9.37
N ALA A 312 21.06 15.21 -9.17
CA ALA A 312 21.85 15.83 -10.23
C ALA A 312 23.32 16.07 -9.81
N PRO A 313 24.29 15.76 -10.69
CA PRO A 313 25.66 16.21 -10.52
C PRO A 313 25.78 17.72 -10.78
N ALA A 314 26.91 18.31 -10.37
CA ALA A 314 27.13 19.75 -10.53
C ALA A 314 27.10 20.19 -12.00
N GLY A 315 26.36 21.27 -12.30
CA GLY A 315 26.31 21.89 -13.62
C GLY A 315 25.51 21.14 -14.70
N ALA A 316 24.88 20.00 -14.38
CA ALA A 316 24.04 19.25 -15.32
C ALA A 316 22.64 19.03 -14.75
N PHE A 317 21.65 18.91 -15.64
CA PHE A 317 20.28 18.56 -15.28
C PHE A 317 20.22 17.09 -14.82
N GLY A 318 19.49 16.85 -13.74
CA GLY A 318 19.38 15.55 -13.09
C GLY A 318 18.13 14.76 -13.46
N SER A 319 17.88 13.73 -12.66
CA SER A 319 16.66 12.93 -12.73
C SER A 319 15.71 13.29 -11.59
N ILE A 320 14.45 12.92 -11.73
CA ILE A 320 13.40 13.23 -10.75
C ILE A 320 12.61 11.98 -10.34
N SER A 321 12.08 11.99 -9.13
CA SER A 321 11.03 11.08 -8.65
C SER A 321 9.82 11.88 -8.20
N ILE A 322 8.64 11.27 -8.09
CA ILE A 322 7.40 11.95 -7.68
C ILE A 322 6.61 11.04 -6.74
N GLY A 323 5.97 11.63 -5.72
CA GLY A 323 5.02 10.96 -4.84
C GLY A 323 5.65 10.18 -3.68
N LYS A 324 6.98 10.19 -3.55
CA LYS A 324 7.69 9.52 -2.45
C LYS A 324 8.70 10.44 -1.81
N GLU A 325 8.84 10.32 -0.49
CA GLU A 325 9.99 10.88 0.20
C GLU A 325 11.20 9.96 0.00
N MET A 326 12.33 10.56 -0.33
CA MET A 326 13.58 9.82 -0.49
C MET A 326 14.69 10.35 0.42
N LEU A 327 14.71 11.67 0.66
CA LEU A 327 15.67 12.35 1.51
C LEU A 327 15.04 13.56 2.19
N GLY A 328 15.83 14.28 2.99
CA GLY A 328 15.45 15.60 3.49
C GLY A 328 15.24 16.61 2.35
N LEU A 329 14.46 17.66 2.64
CA LEU A 329 14.22 18.74 1.71
C LEU A 329 15.52 19.44 1.29
N LEU A 330 15.67 19.73 -0.01
CA LEU A 330 16.74 20.56 -0.56
C LEU A 330 16.75 21.92 0.15
N PRO A 331 17.92 22.57 0.31
CA PRO A 331 17.95 23.94 0.83
C PRO A 331 17.11 24.89 -0.03
N ASN A 332 16.60 25.95 0.58
CA ASN A 332 15.88 27.01 -0.16
C ASN A 332 16.80 27.72 -1.16
N ALA A 333 18.10 27.75 -0.85
CA ALA A 333 19.15 28.20 -1.75
C ALA A 333 19.48 27.10 -2.78
N PRO A 334 19.65 27.42 -4.07
CA PRO A 334 20.04 26.44 -5.07
C PRO A 334 21.39 25.81 -4.73
N ALA A 335 21.44 24.49 -4.74
CA ALA A 335 22.64 23.71 -4.43
C ALA A 335 23.52 23.51 -5.68
N THR A 336 24.84 23.36 -5.51
CA THR A 336 25.76 23.15 -6.66
C THR A 336 25.53 21.80 -7.32
N SER A 337 25.49 20.74 -6.53
CA SER A 337 24.91 19.44 -6.85
C SER A 337 23.64 19.28 -6.02
N ALA A 338 22.62 18.64 -6.57
CA ALA A 338 21.33 18.51 -5.90
C ALA A 338 21.02 17.05 -5.65
N ASN A 339 20.74 16.71 -4.40
CA ASN A 339 20.33 15.38 -3.97
C ASN A 339 19.41 15.55 -2.77
N GLY A 340 18.10 15.58 -3.02
CA GLY A 340 17.15 15.88 -1.96
C GLY A 340 15.73 16.10 -2.47
N ASP A 341 14.84 16.27 -1.51
CA ASP A 341 13.41 16.37 -1.77
C ASP A 341 12.95 17.83 -1.98
N GLY A 342 11.79 17.99 -2.58
CA GLY A 342 11.06 19.25 -2.67
C GLY A 342 9.57 19.00 -2.87
N TYR A 343 8.80 20.06 -3.09
CA TYR A 343 7.39 19.92 -3.42
C TYR A 343 7.07 20.54 -4.77
N PHE A 344 6.26 19.86 -5.57
CA PHE A 344 5.49 20.50 -6.63
C PHE A 344 4.14 20.91 -6.09
N ILE A 345 3.82 22.20 -6.15
CA ILE A 345 2.53 22.76 -5.72
C ILE A 345 1.66 22.98 -6.95
N MET A 346 0.45 22.42 -6.95
CA MET A 346 -0.49 22.60 -8.05
C MET A 346 -1.08 24.01 -8.01
N TYR A 347 -0.98 24.73 -9.12
CA TYR A 347 -1.47 26.11 -9.25
C TYR A 347 -2.64 26.27 -10.23
N GLY A 348 -2.95 25.23 -11.02
CA GLY A 348 -4.07 25.27 -11.94
C GLY A 348 -4.13 24.09 -12.90
N THR A 349 -4.96 24.23 -13.93
CA THR A 349 -5.04 23.31 -15.07
C THR A 349 -4.93 24.08 -16.38
N ASN A 350 -4.39 23.46 -17.41
CA ASN A 350 -4.45 24.03 -18.76
C ASN A 350 -5.84 23.82 -19.39
N HIS A 351 -6.04 24.28 -20.62
CA HIS A 351 -7.30 24.12 -21.35
C HIS A 351 -7.69 22.65 -21.65
N LYS A 352 -6.75 21.71 -21.54
CA LYS A 352 -6.98 20.25 -21.69
C LYS A 352 -7.34 19.59 -20.36
N GLY A 353 -7.26 20.32 -19.26
CA GLY A 353 -7.45 19.79 -17.91
C GLY A 353 -6.19 19.15 -17.30
N ASP A 354 -5.03 19.22 -17.96
CA ASP A 354 -3.77 18.73 -17.41
C ASP A 354 -3.38 19.55 -16.19
N LYS A 355 -2.82 18.90 -15.18
CA LYS A 355 -2.43 19.53 -13.92
C LYS A 355 -1.15 20.33 -14.13
N LEU A 356 -1.17 21.58 -13.68
CA LEU A 356 -0.04 22.50 -13.71
C LEU A 356 0.51 22.67 -12.30
N LEU A 357 1.78 22.30 -12.10
CA LEU A 357 2.46 22.41 -10.83
C LEU A 357 3.80 23.12 -10.96
N MET A 358 4.29 23.69 -9.87
CA MET A 358 5.59 24.35 -9.84
C MET A 358 6.35 23.97 -8.57
N ALA A 359 7.67 23.82 -8.71
CA ALA A 359 8.52 23.54 -7.57
C ALA A 359 8.45 24.66 -6.52
N ASP A 360 8.36 24.30 -5.26
CA ASP A 360 8.26 25.21 -4.13
C ASP A 360 9.59 25.91 -3.81
N ARG A 361 10.69 25.57 -4.50
CA ARG A 361 12.03 26.15 -4.31
C ARG A 361 12.86 26.12 -5.60
N ASN A 362 13.99 26.84 -5.61
CA ASN A 362 15.00 26.69 -6.66
C ASN A 362 15.85 25.46 -6.35
N ILE A 363 16.09 24.58 -7.34
CA ILE A 363 16.60 23.23 -7.06
C ILE A 363 18.11 23.04 -7.27
N GLN A 364 18.76 23.82 -8.13
CA GLN A 364 20.19 23.66 -8.42
C GLN A 364 20.79 24.93 -9.04
N ASN A 365 22.07 25.23 -8.75
CA ASN A 365 22.87 26.21 -9.48
C ASN A 365 23.25 25.63 -10.84
N ILE A 366 22.73 26.22 -11.91
CA ILE A 366 22.88 25.69 -13.27
C ILE A 366 22.72 26.81 -14.31
N SER A 367 23.40 26.69 -15.44
CA SER A 367 23.25 27.62 -16.56
C SER A 367 21.95 27.35 -17.32
N TRP A 368 21.46 28.38 -18.02
CA TRP A 368 20.34 28.19 -18.94
C TRP A 368 20.72 27.25 -20.09
N ASP A 369 21.98 27.28 -20.55
CA ASP A 369 22.45 26.41 -21.63
C ASP A 369 22.46 24.92 -21.26
N ALA A 370 22.81 24.58 -20.01
CA ALA A 370 22.73 23.21 -19.52
C ALA A 370 21.27 22.73 -19.44
N LEU A 371 20.35 23.59 -19.01
CA LEU A 371 18.91 23.32 -19.00
C LEU A 371 18.38 23.14 -20.44
N ASN A 372 18.77 24.02 -21.36
CA ASN A 372 18.38 23.94 -22.75
C ASN A 372 18.92 22.68 -23.44
N THR A 373 20.17 22.30 -23.15
CA THR A 373 20.78 21.05 -23.62
C THR A 373 20.00 19.82 -23.14
N ALA A 374 19.50 19.85 -21.90
CA ALA A 374 18.61 18.81 -21.39
C ALA A 374 17.20 18.84 -22.00
N GLY A 375 16.82 19.94 -22.66
CA GLY A 375 15.51 20.12 -23.31
C GLY A 375 14.43 20.75 -22.42
N ILE A 376 14.71 21.02 -21.13
CA ILE A 376 13.72 21.59 -20.20
C ILE A 376 13.39 23.07 -20.53
N ALA A 377 14.31 23.79 -21.16
CA ALA A 377 14.08 25.18 -21.57
C ALA A 377 13.35 25.30 -22.93
N SER A 378 13.02 24.18 -23.58
CA SER A 378 12.29 24.18 -24.85
C SER A 378 10.83 24.61 -24.64
N GLY A 379 10.19 25.13 -25.69
CA GLY A 379 8.77 25.52 -25.63
C GLY A 379 7.83 24.35 -25.32
N SER A 380 8.19 23.12 -25.70
CA SER A 380 7.44 21.90 -25.39
C SER A 380 7.78 21.31 -24.03
N GLY A 381 8.88 21.72 -23.40
CA GLY A 381 9.44 21.04 -22.23
C GLY A 381 10.07 19.69 -22.56
N LEU A 382 10.60 19.05 -21.51
CA LEU A 382 11.21 17.74 -21.50
C LEU A 382 10.22 16.68 -21.01
N PRO A 383 9.79 15.73 -21.86
CA PRO A 383 8.99 14.58 -21.43
C PRO A 383 9.78 13.65 -20.51
N ILE A 384 9.24 13.36 -19.33
CA ILE A 384 9.82 12.47 -18.32
C ILE A 384 9.10 11.12 -18.37
N LYS A 385 9.81 10.10 -18.88
CA LYS A 385 9.29 8.72 -19.02
C LYS A 385 9.69 7.79 -17.89
N SER A 386 10.76 8.14 -17.17
CA SER A 386 11.40 7.31 -16.15
C SER A 386 11.64 8.15 -14.91
N LEU A 387 11.12 7.71 -13.77
CA LEU A 387 11.31 8.33 -12.47
C LEU A 387 12.31 7.51 -11.67
N HIS A 388 13.37 8.13 -11.15
CA HIS A 388 14.34 7.39 -10.36
C HIS A 388 13.70 6.89 -9.06
N THR A 389 14.23 5.81 -8.51
CA THR A 389 13.69 5.17 -7.30
C THR A 389 14.67 5.12 -6.14
N ILE A 390 15.92 5.51 -6.37
CA ILE A 390 17.00 5.46 -5.39
C ILE A 390 17.61 6.87 -5.32
N PRO A 391 17.65 7.51 -4.14
CA PRO A 391 18.34 8.77 -3.98
C PRO A 391 19.87 8.59 -4.08
N GLY A 392 20.63 9.67 -4.17
CA GLY A 392 22.08 9.58 -4.03
C GLY A 392 22.45 9.11 -2.62
N LEU A 393 23.07 7.92 -2.51
CA LEU A 393 23.48 7.34 -1.25
C LEU A 393 24.82 7.93 -0.74
N SER A 394 24.93 8.05 0.59
CA SER A 394 26.19 8.39 1.28
C SER A 394 26.73 7.24 2.13
N GLY A 395 26.12 6.05 2.02
CA GLY A 395 26.45 4.84 2.77
C GLY A 395 25.57 3.66 2.35
N TYR A 396 25.73 2.52 3.03
CA TYR A 396 25.04 1.26 2.66
C TYR A 396 23.53 1.25 2.87
N SER A 397 22.96 2.25 3.52
CA SER A 397 21.53 2.31 3.82
C SER A 397 21.01 3.74 3.86
N SER A 398 19.76 3.91 3.44
CA SER A 398 18.93 5.10 3.62
C SER A 398 17.55 4.68 4.16
N ALA A 399 16.64 5.64 4.35
CA ALA A 399 15.24 5.34 4.66
C ALA A 399 14.52 4.59 3.51
N VAL A 400 15.04 4.69 2.28
CA VAL A 400 14.43 4.11 1.07
C VAL A 400 14.93 2.71 0.78
N CYS A 401 16.23 2.47 0.98
CA CYS A 401 16.85 1.21 0.57
C CYS A 401 18.15 0.90 1.31
N LYS A 402 18.53 -0.37 1.26
CA LYS A 402 19.86 -0.90 1.62
C LYS A 402 20.52 -1.46 0.38
N VAL A 403 21.85 -1.41 0.32
CA VAL A 403 22.62 -1.92 -0.82
C VAL A 403 23.77 -2.79 -0.36
N SER A 404 24.16 -3.75 -1.20
CA SER A 404 25.28 -4.65 -0.94
C SER A 404 25.88 -5.17 -2.25
N ALA A 405 27.08 -5.72 -2.18
CA ALA A 405 27.71 -6.43 -3.29
C ALA A 405 28.34 -7.75 -2.81
N SER A 406 28.55 -8.69 -3.73
CA SER A 406 29.26 -9.94 -3.44
C SER A 406 30.69 -9.68 -2.96
N THR A 407 31.42 -8.82 -3.69
CA THR A 407 32.76 -8.38 -3.30
C THR A 407 32.94 -6.88 -3.53
N GLU A 408 33.92 -6.32 -2.83
CA GLU A 408 34.38 -4.94 -2.99
C GLU A 408 35.90 -4.98 -3.03
N TYR A 409 36.52 -4.33 -4.01
CA TYR A 409 37.98 -4.33 -4.18
C TYR A 409 38.72 -3.97 -2.89
N ASP A 410 38.22 -2.94 -2.20
CA ASP A 410 38.58 -2.66 -0.81
C ASP A 410 37.38 -2.05 -0.06
N LYS A 411 37.45 -2.08 1.28
CA LYS A 411 36.44 -1.53 2.19
C LYS A 411 36.70 -0.06 2.58
N ALA A 412 37.33 0.74 1.73
CA ALA A 412 37.58 2.16 2.00
C ALA A 412 37.17 3.08 0.85
N SER A 413 37.41 2.64 -0.38
CA SER A 413 37.33 3.46 -1.60
C SER A 413 36.30 2.93 -2.60
N TYR A 414 35.95 1.64 -2.57
CA TYR A 414 35.13 1.00 -3.62
C TYR A 414 33.88 0.32 -3.10
N HIS A 415 33.29 0.88 -2.05
CA HIS A 415 32.05 0.38 -1.45
C HIS A 415 30.89 0.27 -2.44
N ALA A 416 30.03 -0.73 -2.27
CA ALA A 416 28.85 -0.98 -3.11
C ALA A 416 27.94 0.24 -3.26
N TRP A 417 27.77 1.02 -2.18
CA TRP A 417 26.92 2.20 -2.20
C TRP A 417 27.39 3.31 -3.13
N LYS A 418 28.67 3.32 -3.53
CA LYS A 418 29.20 4.29 -4.51
C LYS A 418 28.66 4.08 -5.92
N ALA A 419 28.13 2.90 -6.25
CA ALA A 419 27.36 2.77 -7.50
C ALA A 419 26.02 3.52 -7.45
N PHE A 420 25.57 3.96 -6.27
CA PHE A 420 24.25 4.55 -6.06
C PHE A 420 24.34 5.97 -5.47
N ASP A 421 25.53 6.58 -5.42
CA ASP A 421 25.74 7.91 -4.84
C ASP A 421 25.39 9.06 -5.81
N GLY A 422 25.07 8.73 -7.06
CA GLY A 422 24.76 9.69 -8.13
C GLY A 422 25.98 10.42 -8.69
N SER A 423 27.19 10.02 -8.29
CA SER A 423 28.45 10.56 -8.76
C SER A 423 28.86 9.93 -10.09
N GLU A 424 29.59 10.70 -10.89
CA GLU A 424 30.23 10.22 -12.11
C GLU A 424 31.75 10.01 -11.95
N THR A 425 32.28 10.18 -10.73
CA THR A 425 33.72 10.09 -10.44
C THR A 425 34.07 9.05 -9.37
N THR A 426 33.13 8.72 -8.49
CA THR A 426 33.22 7.62 -7.54
C THR A 426 32.50 6.39 -8.09
N TYR A 427 32.92 5.20 -7.66
CA TYR A 427 32.38 3.94 -8.19
C TYR A 427 32.54 2.80 -7.19
N TRP A 428 31.68 1.80 -7.34
CA TRP A 428 31.93 0.45 -6.82
C TRP A 428 32.71 -0.36 -7.85
N THR A 429 33.61 -1.22 -7.38
CA THR A 429 34.21 -2.29 -8.18
C THR A 429 34.38 -3.56 -7.37
N SER A 430 34.16 -4.70 -8.02
CA SER A 430 34.42 -6.02 -7.45
C SER A 430 35.92 -6.24 -7.21
N THR A 431 36.25 -7.27 -6.43
CA THR A 431 37.60 -7.86 -6.46
C THR A 431 37.90 -8.48 -7.83
N ALA A 432 39.18 -8.72 -8.12
CA ALA A 432 39.58 -9.38 -9.36
C ALA A 432 39.13 -10.85 -9.34
N GLY A 433 38.49 -11.29 -10.43
CA GLY A 433 38.08 -12.67 -10.62
C GLY A 433 38.61 -13.28 -11.91
N THR A 434 37.89 -14.29 -12.40
CA THR A 434 38.03 -14.84 -13.75
C THR A 434 36.96 -14.24 -14.67
N GLU A 435 37.00 -14.55 -15.97
CA GLU A 435 35.94 -14.14 -16.91
C GLU A 435 34.54 -14.55 -16.44
N THR A 436 34.42 -15.71 -15.78
CA THR A 436 33.17 -16.37 -15.40
C THR A 436 32.89 -16.39 -13.90
N THR A 437 33.71 -15.73 -13.09
CA THR A 437 33.37 -15.52 -11.66
C THR A 437 32.03 -14.79 -11.60
N GLU A 438 31.13 -15.17 -10.70
CA GLU A 438 29.86 -14.46 -10.54
C GLU A 438 30.02 -13.26 -9.59
N GLU A 439 29.45 -12.11 -9.93
CA GLU A 439 29.38 -10.95 -9.03
C GLU A 439 27.97 -10.38 -8.98
N ILE A 440 27.55 -9.96 -7.79
CA ILE A 440 26.23 -9.41 -7.54
C ILE A 440 26.37 -7.99 -6.99
N LEU A 441 25.57 -7.08 -7.52
CA LEU A 441 25.25 -5.80 -6.90
C LEU A 441 23.75 -5.78 -6.59
N LYS A 442 23.38 -5.63 -5.31
CA LYS A 442 22.03 -5.83 -4.77
C LYS A 442 21.49 -4.56 -4.12
N ILE A 443 20.19 -4.35 -4.27
CA ILE A 443 19.39 -3.33 -3.59
C ILE A 443 18.19 -3.98 -2.91
N GLU A 444 17.88 -3.52 -1.70
CA GLU A 444 16.71 -3.92 -0.91
C GLU A 444 15.92 -2.67 -0.52
N TYR A 445 14.72 -2.50 -1.06
CA TYR A 445 13.82 -1.39 -0.76
C TYR A 445 13.07 -1.62 0.56
N SER A 446 12.84 -0.54 1.30
CA SER A 446 12.02 -0.53 2.52
C SER A 446 10.53 -0.80 2.23
N THR A 447 10.07 -0.51 1.01
CA THR A 447 8.72 -0.80 0.53
C THR A 447 8.76 -1.41 -0.87
N PRO A 448 7.83 -2.34 -1.19
CA PRO A 448 7.75 -2.91 -2.54
C PRO A 448 7.71 -1.80 -3.60
N THR A 449 8.67 -1.85 -4.53
CA THR A 449 8.84 -0.84 -5.57
C THR A 449 8.87 -1.53 -6.92
N ARG A 450 8.13 -1.02 -7.90
CA ARG A 450 8.11 -1.55 -9.28
C ARG A 450 9.20 -0.88 -10.11
N ILE A 451 10.08 -1.66 -10.71
CA ILE A 451 11.14 -1.17 -11.61
C ILE A 451 10.85 -1.62 -13.03
N THR A 452 10.99 -0.71 -13.99
CA THR A 452 10.71 -0.94 -15.43
C THR A 452 11.92 -0.66 -16.31
N SER A 453 12.93 0.03 -15.77
CA SER A 453 14.19 0.24 -16.46
C SER A 453 15.32 0.46 -15.45
N TYR A 454 16.54 0.22 -15.91
CA TYR A 454 17.74 0.57 -15.16
C TYR A 454 18.80 1.18 -16.08
N PHE A 455 19.66 2.02 -15.50
CA PHE A 455 20.76 2.72 -16.13
C PHE A 455 22.07 2.28 -15.50
N LEU A 456 23.09 2.05 -16.31
CA LEU A 456 24.44 1.71 -15.87
C LEU A 456 25.45 2.65 -16.55
N TYR A 457 26.28 3.29 -15.74
CA TYR A 457 27.52 3.92 -16.17
C TYR A 457 28.68 3.04 -15.72
N ALA A 458 29.22 2.23 -16.63
CA ALA A 458 30.24 1.24 -16.29
C ALA A 458 31.64 1.84 -16.28
N ILE A 459 32.42 1.55 -15.24
CA ILE A 459 33.89 1.66 -15.30
C ILE A 459 34.48 0.35 -15.82
N TYR A 460 34.01 -0.78 -15.27
CA TYR A 460 34.35 -2.13 -15.71
C TYR A 460 33.10 -2.86 -16.16
N SER A 461 32.88 -2.92 -17.47
CA SER A 461 31.59 -3.32 -18.04
C SER A 461 31.36 -4.84 -17.99
N PRO A 462 30.15 -5.29 -17.60
CA PRO A 462 29.77 -6.68 -17.75
C PRO A 462 29.62 -7.06 -19.22
N LYS A 463 29.86 -8.35 -19.52
CA LYS A 463 29.64 -8.99 -20.82
C LYS A 463 28.30 -9.72 -20.84
N LYS A 464 28.03 -10.56 -19.83
CA LYS A 464 26.72 -11.20 -19.61
C LYS A 464 26.24 -10.99 -18.18
N TRP A 465 24.98 -10.63 -18.03
CA TRP A 465 24.37 -10.43 -16.73
C TRP A 465 22.85 -10.62 -16.78
N VAL A 466 22.27 -10.81 -15.60
CA VAL A 466 20.82 -10.91 -15.40
C VAL A 466 20.41 -9.83 -14.42
N PHE A 467 19.35 -9.10 -14.74
CA PHE A 467 18.65 -8.23 -13.79
C PHE A 467 17.41 -8.97 -13.30
N GLU A 468 17.34 -9.20 -11.99
CA GLU A 468 16.34 -10.06 -11.36
C GLU A 468 15.82 -9.46 -10.06
N ALA A 469 14.63 -9.88 -9.64
CA ALA A 469 13.92 -9.32 -8.48
C ALA A 469 13.27 -10.40 -7.60
N SER A 470 13.08 -10.10 -6.32
CA SER A 470 12.53 -11.03 -5.32
C SER A 470 11.78 -10.30 -4.21
N ASN A 471 10.82 -10.98 -3.59
CA ASN A 471 10.15 -10.53 -2.36
C ASN A 471 10.54 -11.33 -1.11
N ASP A 472 11.14 -12.51 -1.27
CA ASP A 472 11.55 -13.40 -0.17
C ASP A 472 13.07 -13.59 -0.09
N GLY A 473 13.83 -13.09 -1.07
CA GLY A 473 15.28 -13.22 -1.17
C GLY A 473 15.77 -14.58 -1.69
N THR A 474 14.86 -15.54 -1.93
CA THR A 474 15.16 -16.92 -2.32
C THR A 474 14.69 -17.24 -3.73
N ALA A 475 13.45 -16.87 -4.10
CA ALA A 475 12.91 -17.00 -5.44
C ALA A 475 13.14 -15.69 -6.22
N TRP A 476 13.80 -15.78 -7.38
CA TRP A 476 14.18 -14.63 -8.18
C TRP A 476 13.54 -14.68 -9.56
N ASP A 477 12.71 -13.66 -9.87
CA ASP A 477 12.12 -13.46 -11.17
C ASP A 477 13.10 -12.72 -12.09
N ILE A 478 13.37 -13.29 -13.27
CA ILE A 478 14.25 -12.67 -14.28
C ILE A 478 13.48 -11.57 -15.01
N LEU A 479 13.94 -10.33 -14.88
CA LEU A 479 13.32 -9.16 -15.52
C LEU A 479 14.01 -8.76 -16.82
N HIS A 480 15.33 -8.95 -16.92
CA HIS A 480 16.09 -8.64 -18.13
C HIS A 480 17.39 -9.47 -18.22
N ASN A 481 17.74 -9.89 -19.44
CA ASN A 481 19.02 -10.56 -19.74
C ASN A 481 19.90 -9.63 -20.58
N GLY A 482 21.08 -9.31 -20.08
CA GLY A 482 22.08 -8.52 -20.80
C GLY A 482 23.19 -9.40 -21.40
N ASN A 483 23.53 -9.13 -22.65
CA ASN A 483 24.65 -9.77 -23.35
C ASN A 483 25.23 -8.79 -24.38
N GLU A 484 26.48 -8.40 -24.21
CA GLU A 484 27.16 -7.43 -25.07
C GLU A 484 28.27 -8.11 -25.88
N VAL A 485 28.46 -7.66 -27.12
CA VAL A 485 29.45 -8.25 -28.05
C VAL A 485 30.82 -7.61 -27.88
N SER A 486 30.89 -6.34 -27.47
CA SER A 486 32.11 -5.60 -27.18
C SER A 486 32.09 -4.96 -25.79
N SER A 487 33.28 -4.69 -25.24
CA SER A 487 33.37 -3.96 -23.97
C SER A 487 32.84 -2.54 -24.12
N TRP A 488 32.34 -2.00 -23.01
CA TRP A 488 31.74 -0.68 -22.93
C TRP A 488 32.16 0.05 -21.65
N HIS A 489 33.44 -0.13 -21.31
CA HIS A 489 34.12 0.62 -20.25
C HIS A 489 33.99 2.13 -20.50
N GLY A 490 33.63 2.88 -19.46
CA GLY A 490 33.43 4.32 -19.53
C GLY A 490 32.20 4.76 -20.32
N LEU A 491 31.26 3.85 -20.64
CA LEU A 491 30.04 4.17 -21.37
C LEU A 491 28.79 4.02 -20.50
N LYS A 492 27.75 4.78 -20.88
CA LYS A 492 26.44 4.85 -20.25
C LYS A 492 25.43 4.06 -21.07
N LYS A 493 24.62 3.20 -20.44
CA LYS A 493 23.56 2.41 -21.10
C LYS A 493 22.30 2.35 -20.26
N THR A 494 21.14 2.36 -20.94
CA THR A 494 19.82 2.21 -20.32
C THR A 494 19.13 0.98 -20.89
N PHE A 495 18.51 0.19 -20.02
CA PHE A 495 17.81 -1.05 -20.38
C PHE A 495 16.37 -0.95 -19.85
N SER A 496 15.40 -1.18 -20.72
CA SER A 496 13.98 -1.15 -20.38
C SER A 496 13.34 -2.51 -20.61
N PHE A 497 12.40 -2.88 -19.76
CA PHE A 497 11.73 -4.17 -19.79
C PHE A 497 10.30 -4.03 -19.25
N LYS A 498 9.44 -5.00 -19.56
CA LYS A 498 8.09 -5.04 -19.03
C LYS A 498 8.13 -5.64 -17.62
N ASN A 499 7.55 -4.93 -16.67
CA ASN A 499 7.33 -5.44 -15.32
C ASN A 499 6.04 -4.83 -14.75
N ASP A 500 5.12 -5.68 -14.32
CA ASP A 500 3.84 -5.32 -13.71
C ASP A 500 3.82 -5.56 -12.19
N LYS A 501 4.87 -6.15 -11.62
CA LYS A 501 4.99 -6.46 -10.19
C LYS A 501 5.96 -5.53 -9.46
N ALA A 502 5.64 -5.24 -8.20
CA ALA A 502 6.54 -4.56 -7.27
C ALA A 502 7.31 -5.60 -6.45
N TYR A 503 8.59 -5.33 -6.21
CA TYR A 503 9.48 -6.19 -5.43
C TYR A 503 10.20 -5.40 -4.34
N THR A 504 10.59 -6.08 -3.27
CA THR A 504 11.43 -5.51 -2.21
C THR A 504 12.92 -5.66 -2.51
N GLN A 505 13.34 -6.61 -3.35
CA GLN A 505 14.76 -6.84 -3.66
C GLN A 505 15.01 -6.87 -5.16
N TYR A 506 16.12 -6.26 -5.58
CA TYR A 506 16.61 -6.27 -6.96
C TYR A 506 18.11 -6.52 -6.97
N ARG A 507 18.62 -7.21 -8.00
CA ARG A 507 20.06 -7.37 -8.17
C ARG A 507 20.48 -7.45 -9.63
N ILE A 508 21.69 -6.97 -9.89
CA ILE A 508 22.43 -7.20 -11.13
C ILE A 508 23.40 -8.35 -10.85
N ARG A 509 23.17 -9.50 -11.48
CA ARG A 509 24.02 -10.68 -11.37
C ARG A 509 24.84 -10.87 -12.63
N VAL A 510 26.14 -10.57 -12.55
CA VAL A 510 27.07 -10.65 -13.67
C VAL A 510 27.71 -12.04 -13.72
N SER A 511 27.56 -12.71 -14.85
CA SER A 511 28.07 -14.06 -15.11
C SER A 511 29.28 -14.09 -16.05
N GLU A 512 29.43 -13.09 -16.92
CA GLU A 512 30.65 -12.89 -17.73
C GLU A 512 31.06 -11.42 -17.76
N ARG A 513 32.37 -11.14 -17.81
CA ARG A 513 32.93 -9.77 -17.81
C ARG A 513 34.10 -9.60 -18.78
N TYR A 514 34.33 -8.38 -19.24
CA TYR A 514 35.48 -8.09 -20.09
C TYR A 514 36.77 -7.93 -19.30
N VAL A 515 37.90 -8.29 -19.92
CA VAL A 515 39.24 -8.09 -19.36
C VAL A 515 39.64 -6.62 -19.45
N TRP A 516 40.27 -6.12 -18.39
CA TRP A 516 40.89 -4.80 -18.33
C TRP A 516 42.32 -4.93 -17.78
N ASN A 517 43.32 -4.53 -18.56
CA ASN A 517 44.75 -4.65 -18.21
C ASN A 517 45.16 -6.03 -17.67
N GLY A 518 44.60 -7.10 -18.24
CA GLY A 518 44.90 -8.49 -17.85
C GLY A 518 44.14 -9.01 -16.63
N LEU A 519 43.24 -8.22 -16.03
CA LEU A 519 42.41 -8.60 -14.89
C LEU A 519 40.92 -8.50 -15.23
N TYR A 520 40.08 -9.22 -14.49
CA TYR A 520 38.63 -9.29 -14.72
C TYR A 520 37.87 -8.64 -13.56
N TYR A 521 37.37 -7.42 -13.80
CA TYR A 521 36.59 -6.63 -12.85
C TYR A 521 35.16 -6.37 -13.36
N VAL A 522 34.26 -6.07 -12.43
CA VAL A 522 32.97 -5.44 -12.71
C VAL A 522 32.86 -4.22 -11.83
N GLY A 523 32.41 -3.10 -12.39
CA GLY A 523 32.27 -1.88 -11.61
C GLY A 523 31.42 -0.84 -12.32
N PHE A 524 30.72 -0.04 -11.51
CA PHE A 524 29.82 0.99 -11.96
C PHE A 524 30.10 2.30 -11.23
N TYR A 525 30.27 3.38 -12.00
CA TYR A 525 30.17 4.74 -11.48
C TYR A 525 28.74 5.00 -11.00
N THR A 526 27.76 4.58 -11.78
CA THR A 526 26.36 4.76 -11.42
C THR A 526 25.53 3.57 -11.87
N ALA A 527 24.67 3.07 -11.00
CA ALA A 527 23.58 2.16 -11.25
C ALA A 527 22.30 2.82 -10.74
N GLN A 528 21.36 3.12 -11.63
CA GLN A 528 20.11 3.78 -11.25
C GLN A 528 18.91 2.98 -11.75
N LEU A 529 17.93 2.78 -10.87
CA LEU A 529 16.72 2.03 -11.16
C LEU A 529 15.54 3.00 -11.27
N PHE A 530 14.67 2.76 -12.25
CA PHE A 530 13.56 3.65 -12.57
C PHE A 530 12.24 2.91 -12.64
N THR A 531 11.18 3.62 -12.25
CA THR A 531 9.79 3.25 -12.54
C THR A 531 9.27 4.11 -13.68
N SER A 532 8.38 3.54 -14.49
CA SER A 532 7.56 4.31 -15.42
C SER A 532 6.46 5.04 -14.67
N SER A 533 6.16 6.26 -15.11
CA SER A 533 4.96 6.99 -14.71
C SER A 533 3.72 6.38 -15.37
N ASP A 534 2.59 6.38 -14.66
CA ASP A 534 1.26 6.07 -15.19
C ASP A 534 0.65 7.26 -15.97
N ARG A 535 1.23 8.46 -15.81
CA ARG A 535 0.86 9.73 -16.46
C ARG A 535 1.92 10.20 -17.45
N GLU A 536 1.56 10.92 -18.51
CA GLU A 536 2.55 11.72 -19.23
C GLU A 536 2.95 12.89 -18.34
N ILE A 537 4.25 13.06 -18.18
CA ILE A 537 4.83 14.10 -17.34
C ILE A 537 5.81 14.89 -18.19
N THR A 538 5.68 16.21 -18.15
CA THR A 538 6.59 17.11 -18.84
C THR A 538 7.14 18.13 -17.85
N LEU A 539 8.46 18.24 -17.80
CA LEU A 539 9.17 19.28 -17.06
C LEU A 539 9.51 20.43 -18.00
N ARG A 540 9.32 21.67 -17.55
CA ARG A 540 9.73 22.87 -18.30
C ARG A 540 10.11 24.02 -17.38
N LEU A 541 10.65 25.09 -17.96
CA LEU A 541 10.79 26.37 -17.26
C LEU A 541 9.47 27.17 -17.30
N PRO A 542 9.13 27.92 -16.25
CA PRO A 542 8.01 28.85 -16.26
C PRO A 542 8.30 30.04 -17.18
N THR A 543 7.25 30.75 -17.60
CA THR A 543 7.40 32.04 -18.30
C THR A 543 7.63 33.19 -17.32
N GLY A 544 8.44 34.17 -17.72
CA GLY A 544 8.92 35.27 -16.86
C GLY A 544 8.62 36.69 -17.35
N GLY A 545 7.94 36.85 -18.49
CA GLY A 545 7.64 38.14 -19.13
C GLY A 545 8.81 38.68 -19.96
N VAL A 546 8.56 39.22 -21.16
CA VAL A 546 9.63 39.61 -22.11
C VAL A 546 10.35 40.91 -21.73
N ASN A 547 9.77 41.70 -20.82
CA ASN A 547 10.33 42.90 -20.19
C ASN A 547 9.66 43.10 -18.81
N ALA A 548 10.13 44.07 -18.01
CA ALA A 548 9.63 44.29 -16.65
C ALA A 548 8.12 44.68 -16.55
N SER A 549 7.56 45.25 -17.62
CA SER A 549 6.16 45.68 -17.69
C SER A 549 5.21 44.55 -18.12
N ASP A 550 5.74 43.49 -18.71
CA ASP A 550 4.96 42.31 -19.11
C ASP A 550 4.60 41.47 -17.88
N LYS A 551 3.32 41.50 -17.50
CA LYS A 551 2.77 40.76 -16.36
C LYS A 551 1.90 39.57 -16.78
N ASP A 552 1.74 39.32 -18.07
CA ASP A 552 0.98 38.17 -18.58
C ASP A 552 1.89 36.94 -18.70
N ASN A 553 2.37 36.48 -17.55
CA ASN A 553 3.27 35.33 -17.45
C ASN A 553 3.02 34.53 -16.18
N GLU A 554 3.51 33.29 -16.15
CA GLU A 554 3.26 32.36 -15.05
C GLU A 554 3.90 32.81 -13.74
N TRP A 555 5.08 33.45 -13.81
CA TRP A 555 5.75 33.94 -12.61
C TRP A 555 4.91 34.99 -11.88
N ASP A 556 4.51 36.07 -12.56
CA ASP A 556 3.72 37.15 -11.95
C ASP A 556 2.32 36.66 -11.52
N LYS A 557 1.75 35.65 -12.20
CA LYS A 557 0.42 35.13 -11.90
C LYS A 557 0.37 34.19 -10.68
N TYR A 558 1.39 33.37 -10.47
CA TYR A 558 1.33 32.27 -9.50
C TYR A 558 2.37 32.36 -8.37
N ILE A 559 3.49 33.05 -8.58
CA ILE A 559 4.57 33.14 -7.59
C ILE A 559 4.45 34.45 -6.80
N THR A 560 3.53 34.47 -5.83
CA THR A 560 3.09 35.69 -5.15
C THR A 560 3.53 35.83 -3.68
N ASP A 561 3.98 34.75 -3.03
CA ASP A 561 4.33 34.74 -1.60
C ASP A 561 5.63 33.95 -1.33
N ASP A 562 6.64 34.63 -0.77
CA ASP A 562 7.95 34.04 -0.44
C ASP A 562 7.84 32.85 0.54
N ARG A 563 6.82 32.83 1.41
CA ARG A 563 6.60 31.78 2.41
C ARG A 563 6.11 30.47 1.79
N ILE A 564 5.42 30.55 0.65
CA ILE A 564 4.93 29.39 -0.11
C ILE A 564 6.03 28.90 -1.05
N TRP A 565 6.72 29.85 -1.69
CA TRP A 565 7.67 29.58 -2.77
C TRP A 565 9.13 29.58 -2.32
N ASN A 566 9.40 29.61 -1.00
CA ASN A 566 10.74 29.54 -0.40
C ASN A 566 11.79 30.41 -1.11
N ASN A 567 11.41 31.61 -1.56
CA ASN A 567 12.30 32.45 -2.33
C ASN A 567 13.20 33.26 -1.39
N VAL A 568 14.51 32.96 -1.46
CA VAL A 568 15.53 33.48 -0.55
C VAL A 568 16.52 34.38 -1.30
N ASN A 569 15.99 35.27 -2.14
CA ASN A 569 16.76 36.23 -2.93
C ASN A 569 17.67 35.62 -4.02
N HIS A 570 17.25 34.50 -4.62
CA HIS A 570 18.00 33.82 -5.68
C HIS A 570 17.24 33.82 -7.00
N GLY A 571 17.96 34.10 -8.09
CA GLY A 571 17.41 34.12 -9.43
C GLY A 571 17.06 32.72 -9.93
N SER A 572 15.86 32.55 -10.47
CA SER A 572 15.43 31.37 -11.22
C SER A 572 15.39 31.71 -12.71
N TRP A 573 15.98 30.83 -13.52
CA TRP A 573 15.82 30.85 -14.96
C TRP A 573 14.36 30.62 -15.36
N THR A 574 13.95 31.31 -16.43
CA THR A 574 12.67 31.15 -17.10
C THR A 574 12.89 30.73 -18.56
N SER A 575 11.83 30.33 -19.24
CA SER A 575 11.87 30.04 -20.69
C SER A 575 11.89 31.32 -21.55
N THR A 576 11.74 32.49 -20.94
CA THR A 576 11.50 33.74 -21.66
C THR A 576 12.80 34.40 -22.13
N THR A 577 12.81 34.83 -23.39
CA THR A 577 13.85 35.66 -23.98
C THR A 577 13.57 37.13 -23.70
N ASP A 578 14.61 37.88 -23.33
CA ASP A 578 14.54 39.33 -23.16
C ASP A 578 14.29 40.01 -24.52
N GLN A 579 13.25 40.83 -24.60
CA GLN A 579 12.90 41.57 -25.82
C GLN A 579 14.03 42.48 -26.31
N SER A 580 14.81 43.05 -25.40
CA SER A 580 15.91 43.98 -25.69
C SER A 580 17.23 43.26 -26.03
N ASN A 581 17.35 41.97 -25.70
CA ASN A 581 18.55 41.17 -25.93
C ASN A 581 18.21 39.71 -26.19
N SER A 582 18.19 39.31 -27.46
CA SER A 582 17.87 37.95 -27.89
C SER A 582 18.84 36.86 -27.37
N LYS A 583 20.04 37.26 -26.92
CA LYS A 583 21.03 36.37 -26.29
C LYS A 583 20.85 36.24 -24.78
N ALA A 584 19.98 37.03 -24.18
CA ALA A 584 19.68 36.96 -22.75
C ALA A 584 18.40 36.16 -22.47
N ARG A 585 18.35 35.58 -21.28
CA ARG A 585 17.17 34.91 -20.75
C ARG A 585 16.74 35.58 -19.46
N VAL A 586 15.43 35.60 -19.26
CA VAL A 586 14.81 36.26 -18.12
C VAL A 586 15.01 35.43 -16.86
N ILE A 587 15.36 36.14 -15.79
CA ILE A 587 15.63 35.63 -14.46
C ILE A 587 14.67 36.34 -13.50
N ARG A 588 14.06 35.58 -12.59
CA ARG A 588 13.09 36.11 -11.62
C ARG A 588 13.43 35.66 -10.20
N GLY A 589 12.92 36.35 -9.17
CA GLY A 589 13.17 36.04 -7.75
C GLY A 589 14.46 36.62 -7.15
N TYR A 590 15.34 37.18 -7.98
CA TYR A 590 16.53 37.90 -7.54
C TYR A 590 16.21 39.34 -7.16
N ASN A 591 16.62 39.78 -5.98
CA ASN A 591 16.22 41.02 -5.29
C ASN A 591 14.70 41.13 -5.04
N GLY A 592 14.05 40.00 -4.75
CA GLY A 592 12.62 39.88 -4.46
C GLY A 592 11.80 39.24 -5.59
N LEU A 593 10.59 38.76 -5.26
CA LEU A 593 9.74 38.01 -6.20
C LEU A 593 9.26 38.81 -7.41
N THR A 594 8.99 40.10 -7.21
CA THR A 594 8.43 40.98 -8.24
C THR A 594 9.49 41.51 -9.20
N ASN A 595 10.77 41.39 -8.85
CA ASN A 595 11.85 41.92 -9.66
C ASN A 595 12.03 41.09 -10.94
N TRP A 596 12.38 41.82 -12.01
CA TRP A 596 12.63 41.28 -13.33
C TRP A 596 14.07 41.62 -13.72
N THR A 597 14.83 40.64 -14.18
CA THR A 597 16.17 40.85 -14.72
C THR A 597 16.45 39.83 -15.82
N SER A 598 17.55 40.00 -16.54
CA SER A 598 17.97 39.07 -17.59
C SER A 598 19.49 38.91 -17.58
N GLY A 599 19.99 37.83 -18.17
CA GLY A 599 21.41 37.57 -18.25
C GLY A 599 21.78 36.62 -19.38
N SER A 600 23.07 36.58 -19.74
CA SER A 600 23.60 35.61 -20.70
C SER A 600 23.36 34.17 -20.25
N THR A 601 23.09 33.29 -21.20
CA THR A 601 22.63 31.91 -20.97
C THR A 601 23.65 31.02 -20.23
N GLU A 602 24.94 31.35 -20.32
CA GLU A 602 26.03 30.61 -19.67
C GLU A 602 26.24 31.00 -18.19
N LEU A 603 25.47 31.97 -17.65
CA LEU A 603 25.65 32.44 -16.28
C LEU A 603 25.38 31.33 -15.25
N THR A 604 26.36 31.08 -14.39
CA THR A 604 26.30 30.17 -13.24
C THR A 604 26.70 30.86 -11.92
N THR A 605 26.86 32.19 -11.95
CA THR A 605 27.32 32.99 -10.81
C THR A 605 26.41 32.81 -9.60
N PRO A 606 26.97 32.84 -8.38
CA PRO A 606 26.27 32.36 -7.19
C PRO A 606 24.94 33.10 -7.06
N SER A 607 23.84 32.33 -6.88
CA SER A 607 22.42 32.77 -6.90
C SER A 607 21.65 32.58 -8.21
N ARG A 608 22.05 31.70 -9.13
CA ARG A 608 21.30 31.40 -10.37
C ARG A 608 20.97 29.93 -10.47
N GLY A 609 19.71 29.60 -10.23
CA GLY A 609 19.20 28.25 -10.40
C GLY A 609 17.95 28.21 -11.25
N PHE A 610 17.15 27.17 -11.07
CA PHE A 610 15.87 27.07 -11.74
C PHE A 610 14.83 26.43 -10.84
N ARG A 611 13.58 26.68 -11.21
CA ARG A 611 12.39 26.17 -10.55
C ARG A 611 11.52 25.52 -11.62
N PRO A 612 11.50 24.19 -11.71
CA PRO A 612 10.74 23.53 -12.76
C PRO A 612 9.23 23.75 -12.58
N ALA A 613 8.55 23.92 -13.70
CA ALA A 613 7.12 23.71 -13.84
C ALA A 613 6.89 22.28 -14.35
N LEU A 614 5.92 21.60 -13.75
CA LEU A 614 5.52 20.23 -14.05
C LEU A 614 4.13 20.25 -14.66
N LEU A 615 3.99 19.64 -15.83
CA LEU A 615 2.72 19.35 -16.47
C LEU A 615 2.46 17.85 -16.33
N ILE A 616 1.34 17.49 -15.72
CA ILE A 616 0.91 16.09 -15.59
C ILE A 616 -0.40 15.91 -16.35
N GLU A 617 -0.40 14.98 -17.29
CA GLU A 617 -1.60 14.59 -18.03
C GLU A 617 -2.73 14.17 -17.09
N SER A 618 -3.92 14.70 -17.36
CA SER A 618 -5.12 14.27 -16.66
C SER A 618 -5.72 13.01 -17.32
N ILE A 619 -5.78 11.91 -16.57
CA ILE A 619 -6.59 10.73 -16.91
C ILE A 619 -7.98 10.97 -16.32
N ASN A 620 -8.73 11.86 -16.96
CA ASN A 620 -10.18 11.93 -16.77
C ASN A 620 -10.79 11.18 -17.94
N ASN A 621 -10.95 9.86 -17.80
CA ASN A 621 -11.63 9.08 -18.83
C ASN A 621 -13.03 9.67 -19.01
N ARG A 622 -13.33 10.08 -20.23
CA ARG A 622 -14.65 10.61 -20.58
C ARG A 622 -15.37 9.58 -21.42
N PHE A 623 -16.61 9.32 -21.07
CA PHE A 623 -17.44 8.30 -21.69
C PHE A 623 -18.54 8.93 -22.53
N LEU A 624 -18.74 8.35 -23.70
CA LEU A 624 -19.89 8.60 -24.56
C LEU A 624 -20.47 7.23 -24.94
N VAL A 625 -21.72 7.21 -25.39
CA VAL A 625 -22.36 5.97 -25.86
C VAL A 625 -22.71 6.12 -27.32
N GLN A 626 -22.34 5.14 -28.14
CA GLN A 626 -22.83 5.06 -29.50
C GLN A 626 -24.19 4.38 -29.52
N ASP A 627 -25.16 5.04 -30.16
CA ASP A 627 -26.52 4.55 -30.36
C ASP A 627 -26.85 4.62 -31.85
N GLY A 628 -26.66 3.51 -32.57
CA GLY A 628 -26.64 3.50 -34.03
C GLY A 628 -25.48 4.34 -34.60
N THR A 629 -25.80 5.43 -35.31
CA THR A 629 -24.80 6.39 -35.83
C THR A 629 -24.55 7.57 -34.88
N ASP A 630 -25.45 7.78 -33.91
CA ASP A 630 -25.36 8.89 -32.98
C ASP A 630 -24.37 8.58 -31.88
N VAL A 631 -23.71 9.62 -31.42
CA VAL A 631 -22.92 9.59 -30.19
C VAL A 631 -23.68 10.42 -29.16
N LYS A 632 -23.94 9.82 -28.00
CA LYS A 632 -24.80 10.37 -26.95
C LYS A 632 -24.09 10.48 -25.60
N THR A 633 -24.58 11.40 -24.79
CA THR A 633 -24.24 11.54 -23.37
C THR A 633 -25.51 11.44 -22.52
N TYR A 634 -25.38 11.04 -21.26
CA TYR A 634 -26.50 10.96 -20.33
C TYR A 634 -26.35 12.06 -19.28
N THR A 635 -27.42 12.82 -19.09
CA THR A 635 -27.49 13.94 -18.13
C THR A 635 -28.65 13.73 -17.16
N SER A 636 -28.81 14.61 -16.18
CA SER A 636 -30.00 14.65 -15.33
C SER A 636 -31.32 14.80 -16.10
N SER A 637 -31.25 15.28 -17.35
CA SER A 637 -32.38 15.48 -18.24
C SER A 637 -32.61 14.30 -19.21
N GLY A 638 -31.81 13.24 -19.11
CA GLY A 638 -31.85 12.07 -20.00
C GLY A 638 -30.74 12.04 -21.05
N TRP A 639 -30.95 11.22 -22.10
CA TRP A 639 -30.02 11.06 -23.23
C TRP A 639 -30.02 12.30 -24.14
N GLU A 640 -28.82 12.83 -24.41
CA GLU A 640 -28.58 13.95 -25.33
C GLU A 640 -27.64 13.48 -26.46
N THR A 641 -27.99 13.75 -27.73
CA THR A 641 -27.09 13.52 -28.87
C THR A 641 -26.04 14.62 -28.95
N VAL A 642 -24.77 14.23 -28.91
CA VAL A 642 -23.60 15.14 -28.91
C VAL A 642 -22.91 15.21 -30.27
N GLY A 643 -23.20 14.27 -31.17
CA GLY A 643 -22.67 14.22 -32.53
C GLY A 643 -22.90 12.86 -33.18
N THR A 644 -22.09 12.52 -34.18
CA THR A 644 -22.14 11.24 -34.90
C THR A 644 -20.78 10.55 -34.90
N THR A 645 -20.74 9.26 -35.18
CA THR A 645 -19.48 8.48 -35.27
C THR A 645 -18.68 8.84 -36.54
N PRO A 646 -17.33 8.92 -36.50
CA PRO A 646 -16.46 8.68 -35.34
C PRO A 646 -16.43 9.86 -34.35
N PRO A 647 -16.34 9.60 -33.04
CA PRO A 647 -16.32 10.66 -32.04
C PRO A 647 -15.05 11.51 -32.16
N THR A 648 -15.18 12.81 -31.89
CA THR A 648 -14.06 13.76 -31.84
C THR A 648 -13.62 14.01 -30.39
N ASP A 649 -12.39 14.49 -30.20
CA ASP A 649 -11.88 14.86 -28.87
C ASP A 649 -12.76 15.94 -28.20
N ASP A 650 -13.30 16.88 -28.99
CA ASP A 650 -14.18 17.96 -28.49
C ASP A 650 -15.49 17.42 -27.89
N MET A 651 -16.09 16.40 -28.53
CA MET A 651 -17.28 15.73 -28.02
C MET A 651 -17.02 15.11 -26.64
N PHE A 652 -15.85 14.50 -26.46
CA PHE A 652 -15.46 13.99 -25.15
C PHE A 652 -15.23 15.13 -24.16
N ILE A 653 -14.36 16.10 -24.47
CA ILE A 653 -13.94 17.16 -23.55
C ILE A 653 -15.15 17.94 -23.01
N ASN A 654 -16.11 18.28 -23.88
CA ASN A 654 -17.22 19.18 -23.53
C ASN A 654 -18.47 18.44 -23.06
N LYS A 655 -18.70 17.20 -23.52
CA LYS A 655 -19.97 16.48 -23.30
C LYS A 655 -19.81 15.07 -22.73
N GLY A 656 -18.60 14.53 -22.65
CA GLY A 656 -18.37 13.19 -22.14
C GLY A 656 -18.63 13.06 -20.64
N MET A 657 -19.34 12.00 -20.28
CA MET A 657 -19.66 11.61 -18.90
C MET A 657 -18.40 11.19 -18.15
N LEU A 658 -18.35 11.44 -16.84
CA LEU A 658 -17.24 11.00 -15.98
C LEU A 658 -17.48 9.64 -15.34
N ASP A 659 -18.75 9.20 -15.28
CA ASP A 659 -19.15 7.97 -14.62
C ASP A 659 -20.28 7.28 -15.39
N LEU A 660 -20.03 6.02 -15.81
CA LEU A 660 -21.00 5.19 -16.53
C LEU A 660 -22.13 4.67 -15.63
N SER A 661 -21.94 4.66 -14.30
CA SER A 661 -22.98 4.23 -13.35
C SER A 661 -24.25 5.07 -13.50
N THR A 662 -24.09 6.35 -13.86
CA THR A 662 -25.18 7.31 -14.05
C THR A 662 -26.14 6.92 -15.18
N CYS A 663 -25.63 6.31 -16.24
CA CYS A 663 -26.43 5.91 -17.39
C CYS A 663 -26.83 4.43 -17.38
N ALA A 664 -26.20 3.60 -16.55
CA ALA A 664 -26.38 2.14 -16.56
C ALA A 664 -27.86 1.69 -16.49
N PRO A 665 -28.73 2.26 -15.64
CA PRO A 665 -30.16 1.90 -15.59
C PRO A 665 -30.96 2.27 -16.85
N TYR A 666 -30.43 3.19 -17.65
CA TYR A 666 -31.10 3.84 -18.80
C TYR A 666 -30.53 3.39 -20.15
N LEU A 667 -29.55 2.48 -20.15
CA LEU A 667 -29.03 1.84 -21.37
C LEU A 667 -30.13 1.11 -22.16
N LYS A 668 -31.14 0.61 -21.45
CA LYS A 668 -32.34 -0.02 -22.03
C LYS A 668 -33.20 0.93 -22.87
N ASP A 669 -33.00 2.24 -22.76
CA ASP A 669 -33.79 3.26 -23.47
C ASP A 669 -33.13 3.69 -24.79
N LEU A 670 -31.92 3.19 -25.09
CA LEU A 670 -31.22 3.41 -26.35
C LEU A 670 -31.92 2.71 -27.53
N ILE A 671 -31.66 3.15 -28.76
CA ILE A 671 -32.27 2.57 -29.97
C ILE A 671 -31.59 1.23 -30.32
N ASP A 672 -30.26 1.18 -30.36
CA ASP A 672 -29.46 -0.02 -30.67
C ASP A 672 -29.06 -0.79 -29.38
N LYS A 673 -30.06 -1.29 -28.67
CA LYS A 673 -29.88 -2.00 -27.39
C LYS A 673 -29.08 -3.30 -27.53
N SER A 674 -29.03 -3.86 -28.73
CA SER A 674 -28.31 -5.10 -29.05
C SER A 674 -26.80 -4.91 -29.26
N ASN A 675 -26.35 -3.67 -29.52
CA ASN A 675 -24.96 -3.39 -29.88
C ASN A 675 -24.46 -2.08 -29.27
N ILE A 676 -24.65 -1.93 -27.95
CA ILE A 676 -24.21 -0.76 -27.20
C ILE A 676 -22.69 -0.67 -27.25
N LYS A 677 -22.15 0.41 -27.80
CA LYS A 677 -20.72 0.70 -27.74
C LYS A 677 -20.46 1.84 -26.78
N ILE A 678 -19.65 1.57 -25.77
CA ILE A 678 -19.11 2.59 -24.88
C ILE A 678 -17.85 3.14 -25.53
N LEU A 679 -17.89 4.43 -25.84
CA LEU A 679 -16.75 5.17 -26.38
C LEU A 679 -16.03 5.81 -25.20
N VAL A 680 -14.71 5.73 -25.17
CA VAL A 680 -13.89 6.28 -24.09
C VAL A 680 -12.75 7.10 -24.68
N SER A 681 -12.59 8.33 -24.19
CA SER A 681 -11.35 9.08 -24.37
C SER A 681 -10.37 8.68 -23.28
N LYS A 682 -9.22 8.19 -23.69
CA LYS A 682 -8.14 7.76 -22.79
C LYS A 682 -6.77 7.95 -23.44
N PRO A 683 -5.69 8.00 -22.65
CA PRO A 683 -4.33 8.02 -23.19
C PRO A 683 -4.06 6.76 -24.03
N LYS A 684 -3.32 6.91 -25.14
CA LYS A 684 -2.99 5.81 -26.09
C LYS A 684 -2.25 4.62 -25.48
N ARG A 685 -1.70 4.75 -24.27
CA ARG A 685 -0.84 3.74 -23.62
C ARG A 685 -1.58 2.67 -22.81
N GLU A 686 -2.86 2.87 -22.50
CA GLU A 686 -3.64 1.89 -21.74
C GLU A 686 -4.36 0.89 -22.67
N PRO A 687 -4.47 -0.41 -22.34
CA PRO A 687 -5.39 -1.33 -23.02
C PRO A 687 -6.86 -0.92 -22.78
N THR A 688 -7.76 -1.19 -23.73
CA THR A 688 -9.19 -0.81 -23.59
C THR A 688 -9.92 -1.94 -22.87
N ILE A 689 -10.09 -1.81 -21.56
CA ILE A 689 -10.80 -2.79 -20.74
C ILE A 689 -11.90 -2.05 -20.00
N ALA A 690 -13.14 -2.52 -20.13
CA ALA A 690 -14.29 -2.05 -19.36
C ALA A 690 -14.87 -3.24 -18.61
N HIS A 691 -15.00 -3.12 -17.28
CA HIS A 691 -15.64 -4.13 -16.44
C HIS A 691 -17.08 -3.70 -16.18
N LEU A 692 -18.05 -4.49 -16.66
CA LEU A 692 -19.47 -4.29 -16.38
C LEU A 692 -19.95 -5.44 -15.49
N THR A 693 -20.62 -5.11 -14.39
CA THR A 693 -21.34 -6.08 -13.55
C THR A 693 -22.83 -5.90 -13.78
N GLY A 694 -23.55 -6.97 -14.07
CA GLY A 694 -25.00 -6.93 -14.32
C GLY A 694 -25.69 -8.19 -13.81
N ILE A 695 -26.96 -8.05 -13.41
CA ILE A 695 -27.80 -9.16 -12.98
C ILE A 695 -28.60 -9.65 -14.20
N PRO A 696 -28.48 -10.94 -14.60
CA PRO A 696 -29.23 -11.48 -15.72
C PRO A 696 -30.75 -11.42 -15.49
N VAL A 697 -31.52 -11.16 -16.54
CA VAL A 697 -32.98 -11.33 -16.48
C VAL A 697 -33.36 -12.80 -16.28
N PRO A 698 -34.47 -13.11 -15.60
CA PRO A 698 -34.92 -14.49 -15.42
C PRO A 698 -35.03 -15.27 -16.73
N ARG A 699 -34.68 -16.57 -16.69
CA ARG A 699 -34.69 -17.46 -17.86
C ARG A 699 -35.48 -18.73 -17.59
N ILE A 700 -36.19 -19.18 -18.62
CA ILE A 700 -36.87 -20.47 -18.64
C ILE A 700 -36.15 -21.36 -19.66
N VAL A 701 -35.77 -22.56 -19.24
CA VAL A 701 -35.15 -23.60 -20.07
C VAL A 701 -36.08 -24.80 -20.10
N LYS A 702 -36.37 -25.33 -21.30
CA LYS A 702 -37.25 -26.49 -21.48
C LYS A 702 -36.47 -27.61 -22.16
N MET A 703 -36.61 -28.84 -21.67
CA MET A 703 -36.15 -30.01 -22.40
C MET A 703 -36.91 -30.10 -23.74
N LYS A 704 -36.16 -30.33 -24.83
CA LYS A 704 -36.74 -30.38 -26.19
C LYS A 704 -37.49 -31.69 -26.45
N ASN A 705 -36.97 -32.80 -25.94
CA ASN A 705 -37.46 -34.16 -26.20
C ASN A 705 -37.91 -34.85 -24.91
N ASP A 706 -38.72 -35.89 -25.06
CA ASP A 706 -39.13 -36.79 -23.98
C ASP A 706 -37.97 -37.68 -23.54
N ILE A 707 -37.86 -37.87 -22.23
CA ILE A 707 -37.17 -39.00 -21.63
C ILE A 707 -38.15 -40.17 -21.68
N SER A 708 -37.79 -41.22 -22.42
CA SER A 708 -38.59 -42.44 -22.52
C SER A 708 -38.20 -43.43 -21.41
N PHE A 709 -39.22 -44.00 -20.77
CA PHE A 709 -39.13 -45.07 -19.78
C PHE A 709 -39.80 -46.35 -20.29
N LEU A 710 -39.99 -46.50 -21.62
CA LEU A 710 -40.63 -47.68 -22.20
C LEU A 710 -39.84 -48.97 -21.94
N SER A 711 -38.53 -48.87 -21.76
CA SER A 711 -37.62 -49.99 -21.50
C SER A 711 -37.37 -50.25 -20.01
N THR A 712 -38.10 -49.55 -19.12
CA THR A 712 -38.00 -49.75 -17.67
C THR A 712 -39.22 -50.48 -17.14
N SER A 713 -38.99 -51.45 -16.25
CA SER A 713 -40.04 -52.19 -15.56
C SER A 713 -40.55 -51.41 -14.35
N LYS A 714 -39.66 -50.63 -13.70
CA LYS A 714 -39.96 -49.80 -12.54
C LYS A 714 -39.06 -48.59 -12.47
N ILE A 715 -39.58 -47.47 -11.94
CA ILE A 715 -38.80 -46.25 -11.68
C ILE A 715 -38.65 -46.10 -10.17
N ASN A 716 -37.47 -46.45 -9.63
CA ASN A 716 -37.20 -46.41 -8.20
C ASN A 716 -37.04 -44.97 -7.70
N SER A 717 -36.28 -44.14 -8.41
CA SER A 717 -36.16 -42.71 -8.11
C SER A 717 -35.64 -41.90 -9.29
N LEU A 718 -36.00 -40.61 -9.31
CA LEU A 718 -35.39 -39.58 -10.15
C LEU A 718 -34.91 -38.47 -9.22
N THR A 719 -33.62 -38.13 -9.31
CA THR A 719 -32.98 -37.17 -8.40
C THR A 719 -32.25 -36.07 -9.17
N LEU A 720 -32.59 -34.82 -8.88
CA LEU A 720 -31.88 -33.64 -9.39
C LEU A 720 -30.83 -33.17 -8.38
N SER A 721 -29.68 -32.71 -8.89
CA SER A 721 -28.64 -32.02 -8.12
C SER A 721 -28.38 -30.63 -8.71
N GLY A 722 -28.11 -29.64 -7.86
CA GLY A 722 -27.85 -28.26 -8.27
C GLY A 722 -27.65 -27.33 -7.08
N THR A 723 -27.44 -26.05 -7.37
CA THR A 723 -27.29 -24.98 -6.36
C THR A 723 -28.49 -24.04 -6.42
N GLU A 724 -29.18 -23.83 -5.30
CA GLU A 724 -30.33 -22.91 -5.16
C GLU A 724 -29.99 -21.67 -4.29
N LYS A 725 -28.83 -21.02 -4.49
CA LYS A 725 -28.52 -19.75 -3.80
C LYS A 725 -29.21 -18.53 -4.46
N GLY A 726 -29.77 -18.70 -5.65
CA GLY A 726 -30.78 -17.82 -6.25
C GLY A 726 -32.14 -18.51 -6.32
N VAL A 727 -32.90 -18.31 -7.40
CA VAL A 727 -34.20 -18.97 -7.59
C VAL A 727 -34.12 -20.00 -8.71
N LEU A 728 -34.29 -21.28 -8.36
CA LEU A 728 -34.50 -22.39 -9.28
C LEU A 728 -35.88 -23.00 -9.06
N ARG A 729 -36.64 -23.25 -10.14
CA ARG A 729 -37.91 -24.00 -10.06
C ARG A 729 -38.06 -25.01 -11.18
N ILE A 730 -38.75 -26.11 -10.90
CA ILE A 730 -38.96 -27.24 -11.82
C ILE A 730 -40.45 -27.48 -12.07
N ALA A 731 -40.81 -27.66 -13.34
CA ALA A 731 -42.09 -28.22 -13.74
C ALA A 731 -41.84 -29.45 -14.62
N ILE A 732 -42.73 -30.45 -14.54
CA ILE A 732 -42.64 -31.66 -15.35
C ILE A 732 -43.84 -31.79 -16.29
N THR A 733 -43.69 -32.60 -17.33
CA THR A 733 -44.78 -33.01 -18.22
C THR A 733 -44.64 -34.50 -18.52
N THR A 734 -45.77 -35.19 -18.57
CA THR A 734 -45.85 -36.62 -18.94
C THR A 734 -46.66 -36.85 -20.23
N ASP A 735 -47.10 -35.76 -20.87
CA ASP A 735 -47.91 -35.72 -22.09
C ASP A 735 -47.20 -34.96 -23.23
N SER A 736 -45.87 -35.08 -23.27
CA SER A 736 -44.99 -34.50 -24.28
C SER A 736 -45.09 -32.97 -24.40
N GLY A 737 -45.35 -32.29 -23.29
CA GLY A 737 -45.37 -30.83 -23.19
C GLY A 737 -46.72 -30.17 -23.39
N THR A 738 -47.81 -30.94 -23.45
CA THR A 738 -49.17 -30.41 -23.58
C THR A 738 -49.62 -29.76 -22.27
N THR A 739 -49.38 -30.42 -21.14
CA THR A 739 -49.60 -29.88 -19.80
C THR A 739 -48.32 -29.98 -18.96
N TRP A 740 -48.06 -28.94 -18.19
CA TRP A 740 -46.92 -28.87 -17.28
C TRP A 740 -47.44 -28.79 -15.87
N GLU A 741 -46.84 -29.57 -14.98
CA GLU A 741 -47.34 -29.76 -13.64
C GLU A 741 -46.22 -29.72 -12.60
N SER A 742 -46.62 -29.43 -11.37
CA SER A 742 -45.73 -29.32 -10.24
C SER A 742 -46.34 -29.95 -8.99
N LYS A 743 -45.53 -30.74 -8.28
CA LYS A 743 -45.92 -31.31 -6.98
C LYS A 743 -45.85 -30.23 -5.92
N GLN A 744 -46.94 -30.07 -5.18
CA GLN A 744 -47.04 -29.14 -4.08
C GLN A 744 -46.64 -29.82 -2.76
N LYS A 745 -46.36 -29.02 -1.73
CA LYS A 745 -45.96 -29.53 -0.40
C LYS A 745 -46.99 -30.42 0.27
N ASP A 746 -48.27 -30.25 -0.08
CA ASP A 746 -49.37 -31.10 0.41
C ASP A 746 -49.49 -32.43 -0.36
N GLY A 747 -48.62 -32.67 -1.35
CA GLY A 747 -48.60 -33.86 -2.20
C GLY A 747 -49.50 -33.77 -3.44
N SER A 748 -50.29 -32.71 -3.60
CA SER A 748 -51.13 -32.51 -4.79
C SER A 748 -50.32 -32.08 -6.01
N TRP A 749 -50.90 -32.25 -7.20
CA TRP A 749 -50.33 -31.75 -8.46
C TRP A 749 -51.13 -30.54 -8.94
N THR A 750 -50.42 -29.48 -9.33
CA THR A 750 -51.02 -28.28 -9.95
C THR A 750 -50.44 -28.04 -11.33
N THR A 751 -51.24 -27.50 -12.24
CA THR A 751 -50.77 -27.02 -13.54
C THR A 751 -49.92 -25.75 -13.39
N VAL A 752 -48.86 -25.65 -14.17
CA VAL A 752 -47.90 -24.53 -14.25
C VAL A 752 -47.85 -24.01 -15.68
N ASP A 753 -48.03 -22.71 -15.87
CA ASP A 753 -47.81 -22.08 -17.18
C ASP A 753 -46.32 -21.80 -17.39
N VAL A 754 -45.66 -22.70 -18.12
CA VAL A 754 -44.22 -22.59 -18.41
C VAL A 754 -43.86 -21.52 -19.45
N THR A 755 -44.82 -20.72 -19.90
CA THR A 755 -44.61 -19.55 -20.75
C THR A 755 -44.71 -18.24 -19.96
N ASN A 756 -45.23 -18.27 -18.74
CA ASN A 756 -45.38 -17.12 -17.86
C ASN A 756 -44.38 -17.20 -16.69
N PRO A 757 -43.32 -16.38 -16.69
CA PRO A 757 -42.32 -16.34 -15.61
C PRO A 757 -42.88 -16.17 -14.20
N ILE A 758 -43.97 -15.41 -14.04
CA ILE A 758 -44.57 -15.13 -12.73
C ILE A 758 -45.29 -16.39 -12.23
N ASP A 759 -46.06 -17.03 -13.11
CA ASP A 759 -46.78 -18.27 -12.78
C ASP A 759 -45.81 -19.43 -12.52
N PHE A 760 -44.79 -19.58 -13.38
CA PHE A 760 -43.73 -20.57 -13.21
C PHE A 760 -43.06 -20.42 -11.84
N LYS A 761 -42.54 -19.22 -11.53
CA LYS A 761 -41.86 -18.96 -10.25
C LYS A 761 -42.73 -19.28 -9.04
N ALA A 762 -44.03 -19.01 -9.13
CA ALA A 762 -44.97 -19.15 -8.02
C ALA A 762 -45.43 -20.60 -7.79
N LYS A 763 -45.62 -21.40 -8.85
CA LYS A 763 -46.28 -22.72 -8.75
C LYS A 763 -45.36 -23.93 -8.96
N ALA A 764 -44.23 -23.74 -9.63
CA ALA A 764 -43.27 -24.82 -9.88
C ALA A 764 -42.54 -25.23 -8.60
N MET A 765 -42.02 -26.47 -8.58
CA MET A 765 -41.48 -27.12 -7.39
C MET A 765 -39.98 -26.81 -7.22
N THR A 766 -39.43 -26.99 -6.02
CA THR A 766 -37.97 -26.91 -5.79
C THR A 766 -37.28 -28.23 -6.13
N ILE A 767 -35.93 -28.26 -6.10
CA ILE A 767 -35.19 -29.53 -6.21
C ILE A 767 -35.63 -30.53 -5.13
N ASP A 768 -35.77 -30.08 -3.89
CA ASP A 768 -36.19 -30.93 -2.76
C ASP A 768 -37.59 -31.53 -2.98
N ASP A 769 -38.53 -30.71 -3.48
CA ASP A 769 -39.89 -31.16 -3.78
C ASP A 769 -39.88 -32.24 -4.89
N PHE A 770 -39.07 -32.06 -5.95
CA PHE A 770 -38.89 -33.03 -7.03
C PHE A 770 -38.31 -34.36 -6.50
N ASN A 771 -37.23 -34.27 -5.70
CA ASN A 771 -36.54 -35.42 -5.14
C ASN A 771 -37.41 -36.19 -4.10
N SER A 772 -38.48 -35.57 -3.59
CA SER A 772 -39.43 -36.21 -2.66
C SER A 772 -40.47 -37.12 -3.34
N ILE A 773 -40.50 -37.20 -4.68
CA ILE A 773 -41.48 -38.00 -5.43
C ILE A 773 -41.12 -39.49 -5.32
N GLN A 774 -42.05 -40.31 -4.82
CA GLN A 774 -41.84 -41.76 -4.60
C GLN A 774 -42.53 -42.63 -5.67
N ASN A 775 -43.76 -42.29 -6.07
CA ASN A 775 -44.56 -43.11 -7.00
C ASN A 775 -44.40 -42.63 -8.45
N TRP A 776 -43.17 -42.68 -8.98
CA TRP A 776 -42.88 -42.21 -10.34
C TRP A 776 -43.62 -42.98 -11.43
N ASP A 777 -43.77 -44.31 -11.28
CA ASP A 777 -44.53 -45.14 -12.23
C ASP A 777 -45.99 -44.69 -12.38
N GLU A 778 -46.64 -44.33 -11.26
CA GLU A 778 -48.03 -43.84 -11.27
C GLU A 778 -48.11 -42.46 -11.94
N LYS A 779 -47.17 -41.57 -11.65
CA LYS A 779 -47.16 -40.21 -12.20
C LYS A 779 -46.89 -40.19 -13.70
N ILE A 780 -45.90 -40.96 -14.15
CA ILE A 780 -45.51 -41.04 -15.56
C ILE A 780 -46.56 -41.81 -16.37
N GLY A 781 -47.22 -42.80 -15.75
CA GLY A 781 -48.32 -43.54 -16.36
C GLY A 781 -47.89 -44.38 -17.57
N GLN A 782 -48.88 -44.83 -18.34
CA GLN A 782 -48.67 -45.80 -19.43
C GLN A 782 -47.88 -45.23 -20.63
N SER A 783 -47.91 -43.91 -20.83
CA SER A 783 -47.16 -43.26 -21.92
C SER A 783 -45.65 -43.31 -21.69
N ARG A 784 -45.19 -43.54 -20.44
CA ARG A 784 -43.77 -43.71 -20.10
C ARG A 784 -42.87 -42.54 -20.55
N ASN A 785 -43.40 -41.31 -20.61
CA ASN A 785 -42.65 -40.12 -21.04
C ASN A 785 -42.50 -39.10 -19.91
N LEU A 786 -41.36 -38.39 -19.88
CA LEU A 786 -41.10 -37.27 -18.98
C LEU A 786 -40.30 -36.16 -19.67
N ARG A 787 -40.69 -34.90 -19.48
CA ARG A 787 -39.78 -33.74 -19.69
C ARG A 787 -39.78 -32.84 -18.47
N CYS A 788 -38.68 -32.11 -18.31
CA CYS A 788 -38.55 -31.06 -17.31
C CYS A 788 -38.40 -29.68 -17.98
N ALA A 789 -38.94 -28.67 -17.30
CA ALA A 789 -38.68 -27.27 -17.54
C ALA A 789 -38.13 -26.65 -16.26
N PHE A 790 -37.25 -25.66 -16.43
CA PHE A 790 -36.49 -25.04 -15.36
C PHE A 790 -36.60 -23.52 -15.45
N TYR A 791 -36.82 -22.87 -14.32
CA TYR A 791 -36.79 -21.42 -14.18
C TYR A 791 -35.56 -21.02 -13.38
N PHE A 792 -34.78 -20.06 -13.89
CA PHE A 792 -33.58 -19.50 -13.25
C PHE A 792 -33.73 -18.00 -13.04
N GLU A 793 -33.41 -17.51 -11.86
CA GLU A 793 -33.35 -16.08 -11.55
C GLU A 793 -32.29 -15.78 -10.48
N GLN A 794 -31.55 -14.69 -10.70
CA GLN A 794 -30.65 -14.07 -9.73
C GLN A 794 -31.23 -12.69 -9.36
N SER A 795 -31.30 -12.40 -8.07
CA SER A 795 -31.71 -11.10 -7.52
C SER A 795 -30.51 -10.22 -7.17
N SER A 796 -29.31 -10.78 -7.10
CA SER A 796 -28.06 -10.06 -6.84
C SER A 796 -26.89 -10.63 -7.64
N SER A 797 -25.80 -9.85 -7.75
CA SER A 797 -24.54 -10.33 -8.34
C SER A 797 -23.78 -11.35 -7.48
N ALA A 798 -24.27 -11.65 -6.26
CA ALA A 798 -23.71 -12.66 -5.37
C ALA A 798 -24.48 -13.99 -5.42
N ASP A 799 -25.63 -14.03 -6.11
CA ASP A 799 -26.45 -15.22 -6.21
C ASP A 799 -25.78 -16.24 -7.13
N GLU A 800 -25.94 -17.52 -6.84
CA GLU A 800 -25.45 -18.63 -7.65
C GLU A 800 -26.59 -19.61 -7.86
N THR A 801 -26.92 -19.94 -9.11
CA THR A 801 -27.99 -20.90 -9.42
C THR A 801 -27.53 -21.85 -10.52
N SER A 802 -27.50 -23.15 -10.22
CA SER A 802 -27.08 -24.18 -11.16
C SER A 802 -27.98 -25.41 -11.09
N LEU A 803 -28.08 -26.12 -12.22
CA LEU A 803 -28.60 -27.46 -12.30
C LEU A 803 -27.49 -28.34 -12.86
N ASP A 804 -27.07 -29.35 -12.12
CA ASP A 804 -25.85 -30.10 -12.41
C ASP A 804 -26.16 -31.45 -13.05
N SER A 805 -27.10 -32.23 -12.48
CA SER A 805 -27.42 -33.57 -13.00
C SER A 805 -28.86 -34.03 -12.71
N LEU A 806 -29.36 -34.94 -13.55
CA LEU A 806 -30.53 -35.78 -13.29
C LEU A 806 -30.07 -37.24 -13.22
N THR A 807 -30.14 -37.82 -12.03
CA THR A 807 -29.79 -39.23 -11.78
C THR A 807 -31.06 -40.06 -11.72
N MET A 808 -31.03 -41.24 -12.36
CA MET A 808 -32.17 -42.16 -12.43
C MET A 808 -31.77 -43.51 -11.84
N ASP A 809 -32.60 -44.02 -10.92
CA ASP A 809 -32.55 -45.39 -10.43
C ASP A 809 -33.79 -46.11 -10.98
N VAL A 810 -33.58 -47.08 -11.86
CA VAL A 810 -34.63 -47.77 -12.60
C VAL A 810 -34.33 -49.27 -12.70
N ASP A 811 -35.38 -50.07 -12.67
CA ASP A 811 -35.32 -51.48 -13.02
C ASP A 811 -35.62 -51.60 -14.53
N LEU A 812 -34.81 -52.35 -15.27
CA LEU A 812 -34.96 -52.52 -16.71
C LEU A 812 -35.92 -53.67 -17.05
N LEU A 813 -36.57 -53.63 -18.22
CA LEU A 813 -37.27 -54.79 -18.80
C LEU A 813 -36.21 -55.73 -19.43
N ASP A 814 -36.35 -57.03 -19.20
CA ASP A 814 -35.30 -58.04 -19.43
C ASP A 814 -34.71 -58.16 -20.85
N SER A 815 -33.54 -58.83 -20.90
CA SER A 815 -32.67 -59.20 -22.03
C SER A 815 -32.23 -58.05 -22.96
N TRP A 816 -30.95 -57.71 -22.88
CA TRP A 816 -30.28 -56.83 -23.82
C TRP A 816 -29.75 -57.64 -25.00
N ASP A 817 -30.16 -57.29 -26.22
CA ASP A 817 -29.48 -57.77 -27.41
C ASP A 817 -28.12 -57.06 -27.56
N MET A 818 -27.11 -57.80 -28.00
CA MET A 818 -25.79 -57.23 -28.23
C MET A 818 -25.85 -56.28 -29.43
N ALA A 819 -25.64 -54.98 -29.17
CA ALA A 819 -25.52 -53.97 -30.22
C ALA A 819 -24.43 -54.38 -31.22
N MET A 820 -24.69 -54.20 -32.52
CA MET A 820 -23.78 -54.59 -33.59
C MET A 820 -22.80 -53.46 -33.92
N PRO A 821 -21.47 -53.68 -33.79
CA PRO A 821 -20.47 -52.70 -34.19
C PRO A 821 -20.57 -52.37 -35.67
N GLY A 822 -20.55 -51.09 -36.02
CA GLY A 822 -20.66 -50.57 -37.38
C GLY A 822 -22.10 -50.37 -37.87
N VAL A 823 -23.10 -50.95 -37.19
CA VAL A 823 -24.53 -50.78 -37.48
C VAL A 823 -25.16 -49.88 -36.43
N ASP A 824 -25.12 -50.30 -35.16
CA ASP A 824 -25.79 -49.59 -34.06
C ASP A 824 -24.83 -48.64 -33.33
N TYR A 825 -23.52 -48.94 -33.36
CA TYR A 825 -22.50 -48.06 -32.77
C TYR A 825 -21.13 -48.19 -33.45
N LYS A 826 -20.28 -47.20 -33.28
CA LYS A 826 -18.82 -47.24 -33.54
C LYS A 826 -18.08 -46.86 -32.28
N TYR A 827 -16.86 -47.34 -32.11
CA TYR A 827 -16.00 -46.90 -31.02
C TYR A 827 -14.59 -46.61 -31.51
N GLY A 828 -13.87 -45.76 -30.77
CA GLY A 828 -12.50 -45.42 -31.07
C GLY A 828 -11.82 -44.70 -29.91
N TYR A 829 -10.50 -44.80 -29.87
CA TYR A 829 -9.69 -44.10 -28.87
C TYR A 829 -9.14 -42.81 -29.48
N ASN A 830 -9.60 -41.68 -28.95
CA ASN A 830 -9.09 -40.35 -29.29
C ASN A 830 -7.74 -40.06 -28.59
N ARG A 831 -7.47 -40.73 -27.47
CA ARG A 831 -6.14 -40.89 -26.85
C ARG A 831 -6.08 -42.28 -26.20
N ASN A 832 -4.89 -42.76 -25.85
CA ASN A 832 -4.70 -44.06 -25.19
C ASN A 832 -5.48 -44.22 -23.86
N THR A 833 -6.03 -43.13 -23.32
CA THR A 833 -6.75 -43.08 -22.05
C THR A 833 -8.25 -42.73 -22.19
N ASN A 834 -8.77 -42.54 -23.42
CA ASN A 834 -10.16 -42.13 -23.64
C ASN A 834 -10.81 -43.00 -24.72
N LEU A 835 -11.86 -43.74 -24.33
CA LEU A 835 -12.72 -44.50 -25.23
C LEU A 835 -13.94 -43.65 -25.60
N ARG A 836 -14.10 -43.35 -26.89
CA ARG A 836 -15.30 -42.73 -27.44
C ARG A 836 -16.19 -43.80 -28.06
N VAL A 837 -17.48 -43.80 -27.71
CA VAL A 837 -18.53 -44.59 -28.35
C VAL A 837 -19.48 -43.62 -29.06
N LEU A 838 -19.74 -43.85 -30.34
CA LEU A 838 -20.68 -43.11 -31.17
C LEU A 838 -21.84 -44.05 -31.52
N LEU A 839 -23.04 -43.70 -31.09
CA LEU A 839 -24.27 -44.42 -31.45
C LEU A 839 -24.67 -44.00 -32.87
N LEU A 840 -24.99 -44.96 -33.72
CA LEU A 840 -25.28 -44.75 -35.15
C LEU A 840 -26.77 -44.86 -35.48
N SER A 841 -27.56 -45.42 -34.57
CA SER A 841 -29.01 -45.52 -34.67
C SER A 841 -29.67 -45.11 -33.36
N ASP A 842 -30.92 -44.67 -33.44
CA ASP A 842 -31.72 -44.33 -32.27
C ASP A 842 -32.10 -45.61 -31.50
N GLY A 843 -32.05 -45.55 -30.17
CA GLY A 843 -32.39 -46.68 -29.30
C GLY A 843 -31.86 -46.50 -27.87
N ASP A 844 -32.26 -47.42 -26.99
CA ASP A 844 -31.70 -47.51 -25.65
C ASP A 844 -30.44 -48.37 -25.67
N TYR A 845 -29.33 -47.85 -25.15
CA TYR A 845 -28.03 -48.54 -25.17
C TYR A 845 -27.47 -48.69 -23.76
N LYS A 846 -26.96 -49.89 -23.46
CA LYS A 846 -26.20 -50.18 -22.26
C LYS A 846 -24.71 -50.25 -22.59
N ILE A 847 -23.92 -49.34 -22.02
CA ILE A 847 -22.46 -49.35 -22.15
C ILE A 847 -21.87 -49.85 -20.82
N ASN A 848 -21.35 -51.08 -20.81
CA ASN A 848 -20.67 -51.64 -19.65
C ASN A 848 -19.19 -51.22 -19.64
N VAL A 849 -18.77 -50.48 -18.62
CA VAL A 849 -17.36 -50.18 -18.34
C VAL A 849 -16.88 -51.06 -17.18
N GLY A 850 -15.83 -51.85 -17.40
CA GLY A 850 -15.34 -52.82 -16.40
C GLY A 850 -14.62 -52.15 -15.22
N SER A 851 -14.99 -52.50 -14.00
CA SER A 851 -14.29 -52.08 -12.77
C SER A 851 -13.28 -53.16 -12.34
N GLY A 852 -12.10 -53.20 -12.96
CA GLY A 852 -11.02 -54.12 -12.60
C GLY A 852 -9.74 -53.39 -12.23
N GLY A 853 -9.45 -53.23 -10.93
CA GLY A 853 -8.18 -52.69 -10.40
C GLY A 853 -8.28 -51.27 -9.85
N SER A 854 -7.35 -50.92 -8.95
CA SER A 854 -7.32 -49.79 -8.00
C SER A 854 -7.36 -48.35 -8.57
N SER A 855 -7.78 -48.18 -9.82
CA SER A 855 -8.03 -46.91 -10.49
C SER A 855 -9.29 -47.09 -11.34
N GLY A 856 -10.46 -46.79 -10.75
CA GLY A 856 -11.74 -46.93 -11.43
C GLY A 856 -11.80 -46.06 -12.69
N SER A 857 -12.31 -46.62 -13.79
CA SER A 857 -12.63 -45.85 -14.99
C SER A 857 -13.96 -45.13 -14.75
N THR A 858 -13.96 -43.80 -14.78
CA THR A 858 -15.15 -42.96 -14.71
C THR A 858 -15.59 -42.53 -16.11
N ILE A 859 -16.89 -42.59 -16.39
CA ILE A 859 -17.46 -41.91 -17.56
C ILE A 859 -17.48 -40.42 -17.22
N THR A 860 -16.58 -39.65 -17.82
CA THR A 860 -16.39 -38.23 -17.47
C THR A 860 -17.15 -37.27 -18.38
N GLU A 861 -17.63 -37.71 -19.54
CA GLU A 861 -18.25 -36.82 -20.52
C GLU A 861 -19.23 -37.58 -21.44
N VAL A 862 -20.45 -37.05 -21.59
CA VAL A 862 -21.43 -37.47 -22.60
C VAL A 862 -21.72 -36.23 -23.44
N ASP A 863 -21.05 -36.10 -24.58
CA ASP A 863 -21.19 -34.94 -25.46
C ASP A 863 -22.39 -35.16 -26.40
N GLY A 864 -23.57 -34.74 -25.93
CA GLY A 864 -24.85 -34.88 -26.61
C GLY A 864 -25.08 -33.80 -27.67
N GLY A 865 -24.59 -34.03 -28.89
CA GLY A 865 -25.30 -33.54 -30.07
C GLY A 865 -26.70 -34.18 -30.08
N THR A 866 -27.73 -33.36 -30.38
CA THR A 866 -29.16 -33.69 -30.40
C THR A 866 -29.49 -35.19 -30.46
N PHE A 867 -30.08 -35.70 -29.38
CA PHE A 867 -31.02 -36.81 -29.46
C PHE A 867 -32.28 -36.36 -30.19
#